data_AF-A0A2E7L5E3-F1
#
_entry.id   AF-A0A2E7L5E3-F1
#
_cell.length_a   1.000
_cell.length_b   1.000
_cell.length_c   1.000
_cell.angle_alpha   90.00
_cell.angle_beta   90.00
_cell.angle_gamma   90.00
#
_symmetry.space_group_name_H-M   'P 1'
#
loop_
_entity.id
_entity.type
_entity.pdbx_description
1 polymer ?
#
loop_
_entity_poly.entity_id
_entity_poly.type
_entity_poly.pdbx_seq_one_letter_code
_entity_poly.pdbx_strand_id
1 'polypeptide(L)'
;MGAETVMDTETTVLLTHPIGLHARPAVKLAQLVVTFDAETWVRLECDGEWVKARSTAQVLRLGARFGQRLQIGATGPEADAVIKAVADLFDRNFDEPVEAPTAPGDTTASAPPSATGVFTGTTVSQGIALGITHRVQPHAVLAPKTGDSPVTCEAEEQRLRSAVNTARVELHSLSQRHTTATGVIGFQISMLDDPNFIDPVVSRIHSGESVESAWSGTLSQWIEDFEKLAADYHRQRALDLRDLDQRVRQLLTNSPSPNKIPAEAIILATEMRPSQLLELPAPRAIVTQQGSFQDHTALLARAVGIPMLIAMDIAKIEDRVEVLVDAEQGCLTVVPPEHVRRAAQARIRSFESARTEQLTWRNLASHTKDGERIEITINVDHLASLKSLSAESCDGIGLVRTEFLFENADQLRDEAIQVERYRELLAWAAGRPVTIRTLDASVDKAMPGLHDPPTSPLGLRGVRYSLAYPDQFAIQLRALLRAAAEGPIEILLPMVTWPQEVEQVRDLMHEQLAALQQEGIAARLPPLGIMLEVPAAAFQIETFAVDFVSVGSNDLTQYVLAADRSCNQLQSLHDSGPTSEPQQFQSLCAPVLALIERAARWGRQQKIPVSVCGEAASIPACLDRLLGADIRSFTVSPSALGPVKKHLATHAAEP
;
A
#
# COMPACT_ATOMS: atom_id res chain seq x y z
N MET A 1 49.57 -11.53 -0.61
CA MET A 1 49.86 -11.06 0.76
C MET A 1 49.14 -9.73 0.93
N GLY A 2 47.87 -9.78 1.31
CA GLY A 2 47.05 -8.59 1.53
C GLY A 2 47.40 -7.99 2.89
N ALA A 3 47.57 -6.67 2.94
CA ALA A 3 47.79 -5.95 4.18
C ALA A 3 46.61 -6.19 5.13
N GLU A 4 46.86 -6.75 6.31
CA GLU A 4 45.87 -6.81 7.38
C GLU A 4 45.47 -5.37 7.72
N THR A 5 44.22 -5.02 7.39
CA THR A 5 43.64 -3.73 7.79
C THR A 5 43.38 -3.84 9.29
N VAL A 6 44.20 -3.18 10.11
CA VAL A 6 44.07 -3.22 11.57
C VAL A 6 42.86 -2.38 11.97
N MET A 7 41.87 -3.02 12.60
CA MET A 7 40.62 -2.38 13.04
C MET A 7 40.65 -2.16 14.55
N ASP A 8 40.10 -1.05 15.03
CA ASP A 8 40.10 -0.72 16.46
C ASP A 8 39.06 -1.56 17.22
N THR A 9 37.90 -1.78 16.58
CA THR A 9 36.77 -2.55 17.12
C THR A 9 36.10 -3.36 16.01
N GLU A 10 35.75 -4.62 16.29
CA GLU A 10 35.03 -5.51 15.38
C GLU A 10 33.83 -6.17 16.06
N THR A 11 32.77 -6.44 15.29
CA THR A 11 31.64 -7.27 15.72
C THR A 11 31.20 -8.21 14.62
N THR A 12 30.44 -9.24 14.97
CA THR A 12 29.81 -10.16 14.01
C THR A 12 28.31 -10.11 14.16
N VAL A 13 27.62 -9.84 13.04
CA VAL A 13 26.17 -9.71 12.98
C VAL A 13 25.56 -10.82 12.13
N LEU A 14 24.40 -11.32 12.52
CA LEU A 14 23.64 -12.30 11.74
C LEU A 14 22.65 -11.57 10.85
N LEU A 15 22.68 -11.85 9.55
CA LEU A 15 21.74 -11.29 8.59
C LEU A 15 20.42 -12.07 8.61
N THR A 16 19.44 -11.55 9.34
CA THR A 16 18.12 -12.15 9.50
C THR A 16 17.10 -11.65 8.47
N HIS A 17 17.51 -10.78 7.53
CA HIS A 17 16.63 -10.30 6.46
C HIS A 17 16.35 -11.40 5.43
N PRO A 18 15.07 -11.76 5.15
CA PRO A 18 14.72 -12.88 4.26
C PRO A 18 15.29 -12.77 2.84
N ILE A 19 15.51 -11.55 2.38
CA ILE A 19 16.06 -11.23 1.04
C ILE A 19 17.60 -11.07 1.08
N GLY A 20 18.22 -11.06 2.27
CA GLY A 20 19.65 -10.79 2.46
C GLY A 20 19.97 -9.28 2.56
N LEU A 21 21.23 -8.89 2.33
CA LEU A 21 21.70 -7.51 2.44
C LEU A 21 21.46 -6.78 1.12
N HIS A 22 20.18 -6.47 0.85
CA HIS A 22 19.74 -5.80 -0.38
C HIS A 22 19.81 -4.28 -0.28
N ALA A 23 19.31 -3.56 -1.30
CA ALA A 23 19.61 -2.14 -1.49
C ALA A 23 19.17 -1.24 -0.34
N ARG A 24 17.97 -1.43 0.23
CA ARG A 24 17.52 -0.61 1.37
C ARG A 24 18.35 -0.89 2.64
N PRO A 25 18.63 -2.14 3.06
CA PRO A 25 19.56 -2.46 4.12
C PRO A 25 20.95 -1.86 3.91
N ALA A 26 21.46 -1.92 2.68
CA ALA A 26 22.75 -1.37 2.31
C ALA A 26 22.75 0.18 2.30
N VAL A 27 21.64 0.82 1.91
CA VAL A 27 21.45 2.29 1.99
C VAL A 27 21.34 2.71 3.44
N LYS A 28 20.54 2.03 4.26
CA LYS A 28 20.42 2.31 5.68
C LYS A 28 21.74 2.12 6.41
N LEU A 29 22.48 1.05 6.09
CA LEU A 29 23.81 0.81 6.61
C LEU A 29 24.76 1.95 6.23
N ALA A 30 24.80 2.32 4.94
CA ALA A 30 25.65 3.40 4.44
C ALA A 30 25.29 4.77 5.04
N GLN A 31 24.00 5.11 5.12
CA GLN A 31 23.51 6.33 5.73
C GLN A 31 23.84 6.39 7.22
N LEU A 32 23.69 5.26 7.91
CA LEU A 32 24.02 5.16 9.33
C LEU A 32 25.51 5.34 9.58
N VAL A 33 26.39 4.68 8.84
CA VAL A 33 27.84 4.84 9.08
C VAL A 33 28.36 6.23 8.70
N VAL A 34 27.67 6.96 7.81
CA VAL A 34 28.00 8.35 7.45
C VAL A 34 27.70 9.34 8.58
N THR A 35 26.84 8.99 9.55
CA THR A 35 26.55 9.88 10.69
C THR A 35 27.62 9.86 11.78
N PHE A 36 28.64 9.01 11.67
CA PHE A 36 29.71 8.87 12.66
C PHE A 36 31.08 9.26 12.07
N ASP A 37 31.95 9.84 12.90
CA ASP A 37 33.35 10.13 12.56
C ASP A 37 34.22 8.87 12.74
N ALA A 38 33.95 7.85 11.93
CA ALA A 38 34.70 6.60 11.90
C ALA A 38 34.67 5.95 10.51
N GLU A 39 35.80 5.42 10.04
CA GLU A 39 35.79 4.58 8.85
C GLU A 39 35.26 3.19 9.23
N THR A 40 34.29 2.68 8.46
CA THR A 40 33.62 1.39 8.74
C THR A 40 33.69 0.49 7.52
N TRP A 41 34.00 -0.79 7.74
CA TRP A 41 34.07 -1.83 6.72
C TRP A 41 33.20 -3.03 7.10
N VAL A 42 32.80 -3.79 6.09
CA VAL A 42 32.00 -5.01 6.24
C VAL A 42 32.52 -6.12 5.33
N ARG A 43 32.46 -7.37 5.77
CA ARG A 43 32.79 -8.57 4.98
C ARG A 43 31.94 -9.77 5.38
N LEU A 44 31.91 -10.80 4.53
CA LEU A 44 31.36 -12.12 4.89
C LEU A 44 32.35 -12.91 5.76
N GLU A 45 31.85 -13.55 6.81
CA GLU A 45 32.68 -14.25 7.82
C GLU A 45 33.52 -15.41 7.24
N CYS A 46 33.09 -16.05 6.14
CA CYS A 46 33.70 -17.29 5.65
C CYS A 46 34.65 -17.20 4.43
N ASP A 47 34.91 -16.02 3.85
CA ASP A 47 35.99 -15.76 2.84
C ASP A 47 35.81 -14.37 2.14
N GLY A 48 35.18 -13.38 2.79
CA GLY A 48 34.87 -12.09 2.15
C GLY A 48 36.02 -11.07 2.19
N GLU A 49 36.23 -10.34 1.09
CA GLU A 49 37.05 -9.11 1.09
C GLU A 49 36.34 -8.01 1.90
N TRP A 50 37.13 -7.18 2.61
CA TRP A 50 36.61 -6.01 3.30
C TRP A 50 36.17 -4.93 2.31
N VAL A 51 34.90 -4.52 2.39
CA VAL A 51 34.35 -3.42 1.60
C VAL A 51 33.94 -2.25 2.48
N LYS A 52 33.94 -1.02 1.94
CA LYS A 52 33.57 0.17 2.73
C LYS A 52 32.07 0.21 2.97
N ALA A 53 31.66 0.22 4.24
CA ALA A 53 30.25 0.22 4.64
C ALA A 53 29.50 1.49 4.21
N ARG A 54 30.22 2.62 4.02
CA ARG A 54 29.66 3.89 3.53
C ARG A 54 29.24 3.85 2.06
N SER A 55 29.65 2.83 1.31
CA SER A 55 29.33 2.69 -0.11
C SER A 55 28.25 1.62 -0.27
N THR A 56 27.00 2.07 -0.45
CA THR A 56 25.86 1.19 -0.73
C THR A 56 26.16 0.21 -1.87
N ALA A 57 26.82 0.69 -2.94
CA ALA A 57 27.24 -0.14 -4.08
C ALA A 57 28.17 -1.30 -3.66
N GLN A 58 29.18 -1.03 -2.83
CA GLN A 58 30.13 -2.05 -2.40
C GLN A 58 29.52 -3.02 -1.39
N VAL A 59 28.67 -2.53 -0.49
CA VAL A 59 27.92 -3.35 0.46
C VAL A 59 27.00 -4.32 -0.27
N LEU A 60 26.32 -3.87 -1.34
CA LEU A 60 25.47 -4.73 -2.18
C LEU A 60 26.26 -5.82 -2.91
N ARG A 61 27.50 -5.51 -3.32
CA ARG A 61 28.39 -6.46 -4.02
C ARG A 61 28.77 -7.66 -3.16
N LEU A 62 28.66 -7.58 -1.83
CA LEU A 62 28.88 -8.71 -0.94
C LEU A 62 27.89 -9.86 -1.17
N GLY A 63 26.70 -9.58 -1.71
CA GLY A 63 25.71 -10.61 -2.01
C GLY A 63 25.29 -11.44 -0.79
N ALA A 64 25.35 -10.84 0.41
CA ALA A 64 25.09 -11.54 1.67
C ALA A 64 23.63 -11.99 1.74
N ARG A 65 23.42 -13.27 2.05
CA ARG A 65 22.11 -13.95 2.03
C ARG A 65 21.56 -14.13 3.44
N PHE A 66 20.25 -14.35 3.53
CA PHE A 66 19.58 -14.72 4.78
C PHE A 66 20.33 -15.84 5.53
N GLY A 67 20.52 -15.66 6.83
CA GLY A 67 21.20 -16.60 7.71
C GLY A 67 22.73 -16.56 7.65
N GLN A 68 23.34 -15.70 6.82
CA GLN A 68 24.79 -15.53 6.79
C GLN A 68 25.27 -14.53 7.85
N ARG A 69 26.49 -14.73 8.34
CA ARG A 69 27.13 -13.87 9.32
C ARG A 69 28.10 -12.92 8.62
N LEU A 70 28.03 -11.64 8.97
CA LEU A 70 28.94 -10.61 8.49
C LEU A 70 29.82 -10.12 9.63
N GLN A 71 31.09 -9.89 9.32
CA GLN A 71 31.99 -9.15 10.20
C GLN A 71 31.99 -7.68 9.81
N ILE A 72 31.92 -6.84 10.83
CA ILE A 72 31.92 -5.39 10.69
C ILE A 72 33.01 -4.86 11.58
N GLY A 73 33.85 -3.99 11.03
CA GLY A 73 34.92 -3.37 11.79
C GLY A 73 35.01 -1.89 11.49
N ALA A 74 35.47 -1.14 12.49
CA ALA A 74 35.59 0.30 12.42
C ALA A 74 36.92 0.78 13.02
N THR A 75 37.37 1.94 12.54
CA THR A 75 38.60 2.62 12.99
C THR A 75 38.33 4.11 13.09
N GLY A 76 38.73 4.74 14.19
CA GLY A 76 38.51 6.18 14.43
C GLY A 76 37.88 6.52 15.79
N PRO A 77 37.70 7.82 16.09
CA PRO A 77 37.28 8.30 17.41
C PRO A 77 35.89 7.82 17.85
N GLU A 78 35.01 7.44 16.91
CA GLU A 78 33.67 6.90 17.20
C GLU A 78 33.50 5.41 16.83
N ALA A 79 34.59 4.64 16.72
CA ALA A 79 34.57 3.23 16.29
C ALA A 79 33.64 2.34 17.11
N ASP A 80 33.62 2.46 18.44
CA ASP A 80 32.71 1.67 19.31
C ASP A 80 31.24 2.05 19.13
N ALA A 81 30.96 3.34 18.90
CA ALA A 81 29.60 3.85 18.75
C ALA A 81 28.97 3.42 17.42
N VAL A 82 29.75 3.47 16.33
CA VAL A 82 29.27 3.03 15.01
C VAL A 82 29.06 1.52 14.95
N ILE A 83 29.94 0.72 15.59
CA ILE A 83 29.79 -0.74 15.65
C ILE A 83 28.49 -1.13 16.37
N LYS A 84 28.19 -0.46 17.49
CA LYS A 84 26.95 -0.69 18.23
C LYS A 84 25.72 -0.31 17.39
N ALA A 85 25.72 0.88 16.77
CA ALA A 85 24.62 1.35 15.94
C ALA A 85 24.36 0.43 14.73
N VAL A 86 25.43 -0.09 14.13
CA VAL A 86 25.35 -1.02 13.02
C VAL A 86 24.81 -2.39 13.46
N ALA A 87 25.24 -2.91 14.61
CA ALA A 87 24.66 -4.14 15.17
C ALA A 87 23.14 -3.97 15.42
N ASP A 88 22.74 -2.85 16.02
CA ASP A 88 21.33 -2.51 16.26
C ASP A 88 20.51 -2.36 14.96
N LEU A 89 21.15 -1.98 13.85
CA LEU A 89 20.51 -1.90 12.54
C LEU A 89 20.26 -3.29 11.92
N PHE A 90 21.20 -4.22 12.08
CA PHE A 90 21.04 -5.61 11.64
C PHE A 90 19.98 -6.34 12.47
N ASP A 91 19.95 -6.11 13.80
CA ASP A 91 18.96 -6.71 14.69
C ASP A 91 17.53 -6.21 14.42
N ARG A 92 17.38 -4.94 14.01
CA ARG A 92 16.09 -4.37 13.55
C ARG A 92 15.70 -4.77 12.14
N ASN A 93 16.47 -5.66 11.52
CA ASN A 93 16.27 -6.10 10.16
C ASN A 93 16.11 -4.92 9.17
N PHE A 94 16.88 -3.84 9.41
CA PHE A 94 16.83 -2.62 8.61
C PHE A 94 15.42 -2.01 8.47
N ASP A 95 14.54 -2.18 9.46
CA ASP A 95 13.17 -1.66 9.56
C ASP A 95 12.31 -1.88 8.29
N GLU A 96 12.31 -3.11 7.75
CA GLU A 96 11.50 -3.49 6.58
C GLU A 96 10.50 -4.62 6.85
N PRO A 97 9.28 -4.56 6.25
CA PRO A 97 8.31 -5.64 6.32
C PRO A 97 8.70 -6.81 5.39
N VAL A 98 8.43 -8.03 5.86
CA VAL A 98 8.78 -9.29 5.21
C VAL A 98 7.60 -9.80 4.37
N GLU A 99 7.69 -9.75 3.05
CA GLU A 99 6.73 -10.37 2.12
C GLU A 99 7.39 -11.47 1.28
N ALA A 100 6.64 -12.56 1.05
CA ALA A 100 7.09 -13.77 0.35
C ALA A 100 6.65 -13.78 -1.15
N PRO A 101 7.43 -14.37 -2.08
CA PRO A 101 7.18 -14.28 -3.53
C PRO A 101 6.42 -15.48 -4.13
N THR A 102 5.74 -15.27 -5.26
CA THR A 102 5.23 -16.32 -6.17
C THR A 102 5.58 -16.03 -7.64
N ALA A 103 5.97 -17.10 -8.35
CA ALA A 103 6.76 -17.11 -9.60
C ALA A 103 6.00 -16.77 -10.91
N PRO A 104 6.69 -16.28 -11.98
CA PRO A 104 6.14 -16.18 -13.33
C PRO A 104 6.71 -17.22 -14.31
N GLY A 105 5.88 -17.66 -15.25
CA GLY A 105 6.25 -18.51 -16.39
C GLY A 105 6.20 -17.75 -17.72
N ASP A 106 7.27 -17.89 -18.51
CA ASP A 106 7.46 -17.34 -19.86
C ASP A 106 6.67 -18.08 -20.94
N THR A 107 6.37 -17.41 -22.06
CA THR A 107 6.53 -17.97 -23.43
C THR A 107 6.40 -16.91 -24.53
N THR A 108 7.28 -17.00 -25.52
CA THR A 108 7.37 -16.17 -26.74
C THR A 108 7.02 -16.99 -27.99
N ALA A 109 6.44 -16.38 -29.04
CA ALA A 109 6.75 -16.64 -30.47
C ALA A 109 5.84 -15.83 -31.43
N SER A 110 6.43 -15.34 -32.54
CA SER A 110 5.86 -14.45 -33.57
C SER A 110 5.53 -15.15 -34.91
N ALA A 111 4.57 -14.62 -35.70
CA ALA A 111 4.59 -14.52 -37.19
C ALA A 111 3.35 -13.74 -37.76
N PRO A 112 3.41 -13.16 -39.00
CA PRO A 112 2.65 -11.97 -39.44
C PRO A 112 1.54 -12.26 -40.52
N PRO A 113 0.96 -11.27 -41.24
CA PRO A 113 -0.24 -10.54 -40.81
C PRO A 113 -1.42 -10.53 -41.82
N SER A 114 -2.63 -10.31 -41.30
CA SER A 114 -3.75 -9.51 -41.85
C SER A 114 -5.09 -10.11 -41.40
N ALA A 115 -5.84 -9.43 -40.53
CA ALA A 115 -7.29 -9.61 -40.38
C ALA A 115 -7.88 -8.61 -39.39
N THR A 116 -9.05 -8.06 -39.74
CA THR A 116 -10.11 -7.73 -38.79
C THR A 116 -10.29 -8.90 -37.82
N GLY A 117 -10.18 -8.70 -36.52
CA GLY A 117 -10.16 -9.82 -35.56
C GLY A 117 -10.31 -9.42 -34.10
N VAL A 118 -10.62 -10.44 -33.30
CA VAL A 118 -10.58 -10.38 -31.83
C VAL A 118 -9.22 -10.87 -31.38
N PHE A 119 -8.55 -10.07 -30.57
CA PHE A 119 -7.26 -10.35 -29.95
C PHE A 119 -7.49 -10.67 -28.47
N THR A 120 -6.84 -11.71 -27.99
CA THR A 120 -6.89 -12.10 -26.57
C THR A 120 -5.60 -11.70 -25.88
N GLY A 121 -5.70 -11.30 -24.62
CA GLY A 121 -4.58 -11.00 -23.75
C GLY A 121 -4.95 -11.31 -22.31
N THR A 122 -4.04 -11.00 -21.39
CA THR A 122 -4.27 -11.20 -19.96
C THR A 122 -4.79 -9.92 -19.33
N THR A 123 -5.87 -10.03 -18.58
CA THR A 123 -6.42 -8.91 -17.81
C THR A 123 -5.50 -8.55 -16.65
N VAL A 124 -5.10 -7.28 -16.63
CA VAL A 124 -4.40 -6.68 -15.50
C VAL A 124 -5.34 -5.80 -14.70
N SER A 125 -6.09 -4.92 -15.35
CA SER A 125 -7.03 -4.01 -14.72
C SER A 125 -8.36 -4.10 -15.47
N GLN A 126 -9.43 -4.36 -14.72
CA GLN A 126 -10.75 -4.61 -15.29
C GLN A 126 -11.40 -3.33 -15.84
N GLY A 127 -12.40 -3.51 -16.69
CA GLY A 127 -13.23 -2.45 -17.26
C GLY A 127 -13.31 -2.52 -18.77
N ILE A 128 -14.09 -1.61 -19.35
CA ILE A 128 -14.43 -1.62 -20.77
C ILE A 128 -14.16 -0.24 -21.33
N ALA A 129 -13.52 -0.21 -22.49
CA ALA A 129 -13.19 1.04 -23.17
C ALA A 129 -13.44 0.92 -24.67
N LEU A 130 -14.11 1.92 -25.23
CA LEU A 130 -14.22 2.12 -26.67
C LEU A 130 -13.45 3.39 -27.04
N GLY A 131 -12.57 3.31 -28.04
CA GLY A 131 -11.80 4.46 -28.48
C GLY A 131 -10.89 4.16 -29.67
N ILE A 132 -10.11 5.17 -30.06
CA ILE A 132 -9.17 5.09 -31.17
C ILE A 132 -7.79 4.67 -30.66
N THR A 133 -7.16 3.71 -31.34
CA THR A 133 -5.80 3.26 -30.99
C THR A 133 -4.77 4.35 -31.25
N HIS A 134 -3.84 4.50 -30.31
CA HIS A 134 -2.65 5.29 -30.45
C HIS A 134 -1.44 4.49 -30.00
N ARG A 135 -0.53 4.24 -30.94
CA ARG A 135 0.69 3.48 -30.68
C ARG A 135 1.76 4.38 -30.07
N VAL A 136 2.23 4.01 -28.88
CA VAL A 136 3.44 4.57 -28.30
C VAL A 136 4.62 3.94 -29.01
N GLN A 137 5.33 4.74 -29.82
CA GLN A 137 6.54 4.26 -30.47
C GLN A 137 7.68 4.16 -29.44
N PRO A 138 8.46 3.07 -29.48
CA PRO A 138 9.75 3.04 -28.80
C PRO A 138 10.58 4.22 -29.32
N HIS A 139 11.29 4.92 -28.43
CA HIS A 139 12.19 5.97 -28.90
C HIS A 139 13.30 5.31 -29.71
N ALA A 140 13.46 5.71 -30.97
CA ALA A 140 14.69 5.45 -31.68
C ALA A 140 15.78 6.21 -30.91
N VAL A 141 16.64 5.48 -30.20
CA VAL A 141 17.86 6.05 -29.63
C VAL A 141 18.63 6.60 -30.82
N LEU A 142 18.61 7.92 -31.00
CA LEU A 142 19.48 8.58 -31.96
C LEU A 142 20.90 8.24 -31.53
N ALA A 143 21.70 7.71 -32.47
CA ALA A 143 23.11 7.51 -32.23
C ALA A 143 23.71 8.86 -31.75
N PRO A 144 24.63 8.85 -30.77
CA PRO A 144 25.27 10.08 -30.33
C PRO A 144 25.80 10.81 -31.55
N LYS A 145 25.49 12.10 -31.67
CA LYS A 145 26.04 12.93 -32.75
C LYS A 145 27.55 12.95 -32.54
N THR A 146 28.29 12.16 -33.31
CA THR A 146 29.73 12.36 -33.52
C THR A 146 29.87 13.64 -34.35
N GLY A 147 29.70 14.80 -33.70
CA GLY A 147 29.99 16.09 -34.30
C GLY A 147 31.49 16.36 -34.17
N ASP A 148 32.10 16.80 -35.27
CA ASP A 148 33.54 17.10 -35.43
C ASP A 148 34.06 18.29 -34.59
N SER A 149 33.49 18.57 -33.43
CA SER A 149 33.99 19.60 -32.50
C SER A 149 34.46 18.97 -31.19
N PRO A 150 35.63 19.36 -30.67
CA PRO A 150 36.10 18.87 -29.38
C PRO A 150 35.16 19.39 -28.30
N VAL A 151 34.22 18.55 -27.87
CA VAL A 151 33.40 18.88 -26.70
C VAL A 151 34.28 18.74 -25.47
N THR A 152 34.41 19.80 -24.69
CA THR A 152 35.21 19.77 -23.46
C THR A 152 34.50 18.94 -22.40
N CYS A 153 35.25 18.28 -21.51
CA CYS A 153 34.68 17.50 -20.39
C CYS A 153 33.70 18.34 -19.56
N GLU A 154 33.99 19.64 -19.38
CA GLU A 154 33.13 20.60 -18.68
C GLU A 154 31.76 20.78 -19.36
N ALA A 155 31.72 20.84 -20.69
CA ALA A 155 30.47 21.00 -21.43
C ALA A 155 29.61 19.73 -21.38
N GLU A 156 30.21 18.54 -21.47
CA GLU A 156 29.53 17.26 -21.31
C GLU A 156 28.98 17.07 -19.88
N GLU A 157 29.76 17.45 -18.87
CA GLU A 157 29.31 17.42 -17.47
C GLU A 157 28.13 18.38 -17.24
N GLN A 158 28.16 19.59 -17.83
CA GLN A 158 27.05 20.53 -17.74
C GLN A 158 25.78 19.99 -18.43
N ARG A 159 25.92 19.30 -19.58
CA ARG A 159 24.80 18.60 -20.23
C ARG A 159 24.20 17.52 -19.33
N LEU A 160 25.05 16.72 -18.67
CA LEU A 160 24.60 15.71 -17.71
C LEU A 160 23.80 16.34 -16.56
N ARG A 161 24.38 17.35 -15.91
CA ARG A 161 23.76 18.04 -14.77
C ARG A 161 22.40 18.66 -15.16
N SER A 162 22.31 19.25 -16.35
CA SER A 162 21.07 19.81 -16.86
C SER A 162 19.99 18.75 -17.11
N ALA A 163 20.36 17.62 -17.72
CA ALA A 163 19.43 16.51 -17.98
C ALA A 163 18.95 15.86 -16.67
N VAL A 164 19.86 15.58 -15.74
CA VAL A 164 19.54 15.01 -14.42
C VAL A 164 18.62 15.94 -13.63
N ASN A 165 18.90 17.24 -13.60
CA ASN A 165 18.07 18.20 -12.88
C ASN A 165 16.67 18.32 -13.50
N THR A 166 16.57 18.29 -14.83
CA THR A 166 15.27 18.33 -15.53
C THR A 166 14.46 17.07 -15.23
N ALA A 167 15.09 15.88 -15.31
CA ALA A 167 14.45 14.61 -14.95
C ALA A 167 13.94 14.63 -13.50
N ARG A 168 14.74 15.16 -12.56
CA ARG A 168 14.36 15.30 -11.14
C ARG A 168 13.10 16.16 -10.98
N VAL A 169 13.03 17.31 -11.63
CA VAL A 169 11.86 18.22 -11.56
C VAL A 169 10.62 17.57 -12.15
N GLU A 170 10.74 16.90 -13.30
CA GLU A 170 9.63 16.17 -13.93
C GLU A 170 9.10 15.04 -13.04
N LEU A 171 10.00 14.25 -12.46
CA LEU A 171 9.65 13.17 -11.54
C LEU A 171 8.97 13.69 -10.26
N HIS A 172 9.47 14.77 -9.66
CA HIS A 172 8.79 15.40 -8.52
C HIS A 172 7.37 15.87 -8.89
N SER A 173 7.20 16.48 -10.06
CA SER A 173 5.88 16.91 -10.54
C SER A 173 4.92 15.74 -10.73
N LEU A 174 5.41 14.61 -11.26
CA LEU A 174 4.62 13.38 -11.40
C LEU A 174 4.25 12.79 -10.03
N SER A 175 5.19 12.74 -9.09
CA SER A 175 4.95 12.23 -7.73
C SER A 175 3.94 13.07 -6.95
N GLN A 176 3.89 14.38 -7.17
CA GLN A 176 2.91 15.26 -6.51
C GLN A 176 1.50 15.09 -7.09
N ARG A 177 1.39 14.85 -8.40
CA ARG A 177 0.10 14.65 -9.08
C ARG A 177 -0.50 13.27 -8.82
N HIS A 178 0.32 12.28 -8.50
CA HIS A 178 -0.10 10.88 -8.36
C HIS A 178 0.43 10.26 -7.06
N THR A 179 -0.38 10.32 -6.01
CA THR A 179 -0.03 9.81 -4.67
C THR A 179 0.18 8.29 -4.62
N THR A 180 -0.35 7.56 -5.60
CA THR A 180 -0.22 6.10 -5.73
C THR A 180 1.12 5.65 -6.32
N ALA A 181 1.93 6.57 -6.87
CA ALA A 181 3.20 6.28 -7.54
C ALA A 181 4.45 6.73 -6.75
N THR A 182 4.27 7.21 -5.53
CA THR A 182 5.34 7.80 -4.70
C THR A 182 6.50 6.85 -4.44
N GLY A 183 6.25 5.55 -4.22
CA GLY A 183 7.31 4.57 -3.96
C GLY A 183 8.22 4.25 -5.15
N VAL A 184 7.70 4.32 -6.38
CA VAL A 184 8.47 4.05 -7.61
C VAL A 184 9.27 5.29 -7.99
N ILE A 185 8.59 6.43 -8.05
CA ILE A 185 9.20 7.70 -8.41
C ILE A 185 10.21 8.15 -7.34
N GLY A 186 9.92 7.92 -6.07
CA GLY A 186 10.83 8.21 -4.97
C GLY A 186 12.16 7.47 -5.10
N PHE A 187 12.14 6.20 -5.54
CA PHE A 187 13.37 5.46 -5.83
C PHE A 187 14.17 6.10 -6.97
N GLN A 188 13.53 6.41 -8.10
CA GLN A 188 14.19 7.07 -9.24
C GLN A 188 14.82 8.41 -8.84
N ILE A 189 14.12 9.22 -8.04
CA ILE A 189 14.64 10.48 -7.51
C ILE A 189 15.84 10.23 -6.61
N SER A 190 15.76 9.26 -5.69
CA SER A 190 16.87 8.93 -4.79
C SER A 190 18.13 8.49 -5.55
N MET A 191 18.00 7.75 -6.66
CA MET A 191 19.13 7.38 -7.52
C MET A 191 19.76 8.60 -8.21
N LEU A 192 18.96 9.58 -8.65
CA LEU A 192 19.47 10.83 -9.22
C LEU A 192 20.16 11.74 -8.19
N ASP A 193 19.84 11.56 -6.90
CA ASP A 193 20.41 12.31 -5.78
C ASP A 193 21.67 11.66 -5.19
N ASP A 194 21.92 10.38 -5.46
CA ASP A 194 23.08 9.65 -4.95
C ASP A 194 24.36 9.99 -5.74
N PRO A 195 25.38 10.61 -5.10
CA PRO A 195 26.66 10.86 -5.74
C PRO A 195 27.36 9.58 -6.22
N ASN A 196 27.17 8.44 -5.55
CA ASN A 196 27.75 7.17 -5.99
C ASN A 196 27.17 6.65 -7.30
N PHE A 197 26.01 7.17 -7.71
CA PHE A 197 25.39 6.85 -8.99
C PHE A 197 25.84 7.83 -10.09
N ILE A 198 25.95 9.13 -9.77
CA ILE A 198 26.31 10.18 -10.73
C ILE A 198 27.81 10.33 -10.94
N ASP A 199 28.63 10.25 -9.89
CA ASP A 199 30.08 10.46 -9.96
C ASP A 199 30.80 9.46 -10.88
N PRO A 200 30.42 8.16 -10.95
CA PRO A 200 30.99 7.25 -11.96
C PRO A 200 30.72 7.69 -13.40
N VAL A 201 29.58 8.31 -13.68
CA VAL A 201 29.27 8.88 -15.00
C VAL A 201 30.22 10.05 -15.29
N VAL A 202 30.41 10.95 -14.32
CA VAL A 202 31.32 12.10 -14.44
C VAL A 202 32.76 11.63 -14.65
N SER A 203 33.21 10.61 -13.91
CA SER A 203 34.56 10.05 -14.05
C SER A 203 34.82 9.49 -15.46
N ARG A 204 33.83 8.82 -16.06
CA ARG A 204 33.90 8.33 -17.44
C ARG A 204 33.95 9.47 -18.47
N ILE A 205 33.20 10.55 -18.23
CA ILE A 205 33.28 11.77 -19.06
C ILE A 205 34.69 12.38 -18.98
N HIS A 206 35.25 12.52 -17.79
CA HIS A 206 36.62 13.02 -17.60
C HIS A 206 37.68 12.11 -18.20
N SER A 207 37.37 10.82 -18.38
CA SER A 207 38.22 9.84 -19.08
C SER A 207 38.09 9.88 -20.61
N GLY A 208 37.26 10.78 -21.15
CA GLY A 208 37.13 11.04 -22.59
C GLY A 208 35.89 10.43 -23.26
N GLU A 209 34.95 9.85 -22.50
CA GLU A 209 33.68 9.38 -23.06
C GLU A 209 32.65 10.53 -23.22
N SER A 210 31.80 10.44 -24.25
CA SER A 210 30.60 11.29 -24.34
C SER A 210 29.62 11.00 -23.20
N VAL A 211 28.82 11.98 -22.78
CA VAL A 211 27.80 11.85 -21.72
C VAL A 211 26.84 10.70 -21.99
N GLU A 212 26.42 10.48 -23.24
CA GLU A 212 25.48 9.41 -23.58
C GLU A 212 26.09 8.02 -23.36
N SER A 213 27.37 7.83 -23.73
CA SER A 213 28.12 6.59 -23.50
C SER A 213 28.40 6.36 -22.02
N ALA A 214 28.90 7.40 -21.33
CA ALA A 214 29.22 7.35 -19.92
C ALA A 214 27.98 7.01 -19.07
N TRP A 215 26.84 7.62 -19.39
CA TRP A 215 25.56 7.36 -18.74
C TRP A 215 25.07 5.94 -19.03
N SER A 216 24.93 5.58 -20.31
CA SER A 216 24.38 4.28 -20.70
C SER A 216 25.22 3.12 -20.17
N GLY A 217 26.55 3.24 -20.23
CA GLY A 217 27.44 2.21 -19.74
C GLY A 217 27.42 2.06 -18.22
N THR A 218 27.30 3.17 -17.47
CA THR A 218 27.19 3.12 -16.00
C THR A 218 25.86 2.51 -15.59
N LEU A 219 24.75 2.93 -16.21
CA LEU A 219 23.44 2.39 -15.90
C LEU A 219 23.28 0.93 -16.33
N SER A 220 23.87 0.51 -17.45
CA SER A 220 23.85 -0.90 -17.87
C SER A 220 24.50 -1.80 -16.83
N GLN A 221 25.64 -1.37 -16.25
CA GLN A 221 26.30 -2.11 -15.17
C GLN A 221 25.39 -2.23 -13.94
N TRP A 222 24.76 -1.13 -13.51
CA TRP A 222 23.81 -1.14 -12.41
C TRP A 222 22.62 -2.07 -12.68
N ILE A 223 22.01 -1.98 -13.86
CA ILE A 223 20.89 -2.84 -14.27
C ILE A 223 21.30 -4.31 -14.22
N GLU A 224 22.44 -4.67 -14.80
CA GLU A 224 22.95 -6.05 -14.75
C GLU A 224 23.19 -6.54 -13.31
N ASP A 225 23.73 -5.68 -12.45
CA ASP A 225 24.00 -6.03 -11.06
C ASP A 225 22.70 -6.26 -10.29
N PHE A 226 21.66 -5.46 -10.54
CA PHE A 226 20.31 -5.71 -10.01
C PHE A 226 19.68 -7.00 -10.57
N GLU A 227 19.88 -7.32 -11.85
CA GLU A 227 19.33 -8.54 -12.46
C GLU A 227 20.01 -9.83 -11.99
N LYS A 228 21.30 -9.76 -11.63
CA LYS A 228 22.06 -10.90 -11.07
C LYS A 228 21.59 -11.27 -9.66
N LEU A 229 20.89 -10.37 -8.96
CA LEU A 229 20.31 -10.63 -7.64
C LEU A 229 18.97 -11.36 -7.81
N ALA A 230 18.92 -12.63 -7.39
CA ALA A 230 17.87 -13.59 -7.76
C ALA A 230 16.43 -13.32 -7.24
N ALA A 231 16.19 -12.25 -6.49
CA ALA A 231 14.88 -11.95 -5.90
C ALA A 231 14.02 -11.04 -6.79
N ASP A 232 12.70 -11.29 -6.81
CA ASP A 232 11.70 -10.54 -7.60
C ASP A 232 11.76 -9.02 -7.40
N TYR A 233 12.06 -8.58 -6.18
CA TYR A 233 12.25 -7.17 -5.85
C TYR A 233 13.37 -6.49 -6.68
N HIS A 234 14.50 -7.17 -6.86
CA HIS A 234 15.64 -6.60 -7.58
C HIS A 234 15.39 -6.52 -9.09
N ARG A 235 14.68 -7.52 -9.64
CA ARG A 235 14.17 -7.46 -11.01
C ARG A 235 13.29 -6.23 -11.22
N GLN A 236 12.41 -5.93 -10.27
CA GLN A 236 11.55 -4.75 -10.35
C GLN A 236 12.34 -3.43 -10.31
N ARG A 237 13.42 -3.36 -9.52
CA ARG A 237 14.30 -2.18 -9.50
C ARG A 237 15.13 -2.02 -10.76
N ALA A 238 15.53 -3.12 -11.40
CA ALA A 238 16.15 -3.06 -12.72
C ALA A 238 15.21 -2.41 -13.76
N LEU A 239 13.90 -2.72 -13.70
CA LEU A 239 12.88 -2.06 -14.54
C LEU A 239 12.74 -0.57 -14.21
N ASP A 240 12.70 -0.19 -12.93
CA ASP A 240 12.64 1.22 -12.52
C ASP A 240 13.88 2.02 -12.99
N LEU A 241 15.08 1.40 -12.98
CA LEU A 241 16.32 1.99 -13.48
C LEU A 241 16.35 2.10 -15.01
N ARG A 242 15.78 1.13 -15.73
CA ARG A 242 15.59 1.23 -17.18
C ARG A 242 14.68 2.39 -17.56
N ASP A 243 13.63 2.61 -16.76
CA ASP A 243 12.73 3.74 -16.96
C ASP A 243 13.47 5.08 -16.74
N LEU A 244 14.30 5.16 -15.69
CA LEU A 244 15.16 6.31 -15.43
C LEU A 244 16.21 6.53 -16.55
N ASP A 245 16.88 5.47 -17.01
CA ASP A 245 17.87 5.53 -18.10
C ASP A 245 17.27 6.20 -19.32
N GLN A 246 16.12 5.69 -19.76
CA GLN A 246 15.47 6.16 -20.96
C GLN A 246 15.03 7.61 -20.83
N ARG A 247 14.52 8.04 -19.67
CA ARG A 247 14.16 9.44 -19.42
C ARG A 247 15.37 10.37 -19.56
N VAL A 248 16.47 10.05 -18.88
CA VAL A 248 17.68 10.91 -18.93
C VAL A 248 18.29 10.92 -20.33
N ARG A 249 18.32 9.79 -21.03
CA ARG A 249 18.81 9.72 -22.41
C ARG A 249 17.97 10.51 -23.40
N GLN A 250 16.64 10.57 -23.22
CA GLN A 250 15.77 11.42 -24.02
C GLN A 250 16.15 12.90 -23.87
N LEU A 251 16.39 13.34 -22.64
CA LEU A 251 16.82 14.70 -22.32
C LEU A 251 18.22 15.01 -22.90
N LEU A 252 19.16 14.06 -22.79
CA LEU A 252 20.52 14.22 -23.34
C LEU A 252 20.55 14.33 -24.87
N THR A 253 19.70 13.56 -25.54
CA THR A 253 19.63 13.51 -27.01
C THR A 253 18.72 14.57 -27.62
N ASN A 254 18.01 15.36 -26.79
CA ASN A 254 16.92 16.24 -27.22
C ASN A 254 15.93 15.51 -28.14
N SER A 255 15.67 14.23 -27.87
CA SER A 255 14.72 13.46 -28.65
C SER A 255 13.33 14.07 -28.46
N PRO A 256 12.58 14.34 -29.54
CA PRO A 256 11.24 14.90 -29.39
C PRO A 256 10.40 13.97 -28.51
N SER A 257 9.76 14.53 -27.49
CA SER A 257 8.75 13.85 -26.69
C SER A 257 7.70 13.21 -27.63
N PRO A 258 7.13 12.05 -27.28
CA PRO A 258 6.24 11.34 -28.18
C PRO A 258 5.13 12.27 -28.70
N ASN A 259 4.79 12.11 -29.99
CA ASN A 259 3.69 12.79 -30.67
C ASN A 259 2.52 13.00 -29.70
N LYS A 260 1.95 14.22 -29.65
CA LYS A 260 0.79 14.55 -28.81
C LYS A 260 -0.25 13.43 -28.88
N ILE A 261 -0.26 12.59 -27.85
CA ILE A 261 -1.26 11.54 -27.69
C ILE A 261 -2.56 12.28 -27.36
N PRO A 262 -3.64 12.09 -28.14
CA PRO A 262 -4.89 12.74 -27.81
C PRO A 262 -5.42 12.19 -26.49
N ALA A 263 -6.14 13.04 -25.76
CA ALA A 263 -6.86 12.59 -24.58
C ALA A 263 -7.83 11.48 -24.96
N GLU A 264 -8.10 10.57 -24.02
CA GLU A 264 -9.06 9.49 -24.19
C GLU A 264 -8.73 8.44 -25.27
N ALA A 265 -7.46 8.29 -25.64
CA ALA A 265 -7.00 7.26 -26.57
C ALA A 265 -6.94 5.85 -25.94
N ILE A 266 -6.99 4.81 -26.79
CA ILE A 266 -6.62 3.45 -26.43
C ILE A 266 -5.13 3.28 -26.74
N ILE A 267 -4.31 3.04 -25.73
CA ILE A 267 -2.87 3.05 -25.89
C ILE A 267 -2.35 1.66 -26.26
N LEU A 268 -1.62 1.57 -27.37
CA LEU A 268 -0.90 0.37 -27.76
C LEU A 268 0.60 0.58 -27.53
N ALA A 269 1.24 -0.25 -26.70
CA ALA A 269 2.67 -0.15 -26.45
C ALA A 269 3.33 -1.53 -26.37
N THR A 270 4.59 -1.66 -26.82
CA THR A 270 5.30 -2.94 -26.62
C THR A 270 5.41 -3.25 -25.13
N GLU A 271 5.79 -2.26 -24.35
CA GLU A 271 5.86 -2.27 -22.89
C GLU A 271 5.41 -0.89 -22.39
N MET A 272 4.85 -0.83 -21.18
CA MET A 272 4.44 0.43 -20.56
C MET A 272 5.21 0.64 -19.26
N ARG A 273 5.96 1.75 -19.18
CA ARG A 273 6.72 2.10 -17.98
C ARG A 273 5.90 2.94 -17.01
N PRO A 274 6.19 2.91 -15.69
CA PRO A 274 5.47 3.69 -14.69
C PRO A 274 5.46 5.19 -15.00
N SER A 275 6.60 5.77 -15.35
CA SER A 275 6.66 7.22 -15.63
C SER A 275 5.89 7.59 -16.90
N GLN A 276 5.90 6.73 -17.93
CA GLN A 276 5.11 6.94 -19.15
C GLN A 276 3.61 6.92 -18.87
N LEU A 277 3.13 5.95 -18.08
CA LEU A 277 1.72 5.83 -17.72
C LEU A 277 1.17 7.13 -17.12
N LEU A 278 1.96 7.77 -16.25
CA LEU A 278 1.58 8.99 -15.54
C LEU A 278 1.66 10.25 -16.40
N GLU A 279 2.43 10.21 -17.49
CA GLU A 279 2.50 11.28 -18.48
C GLU A 279 1.34 11.25 -19.49
N LEU A 280 0.65 10.11 -19.62
CA LEU A 280 -0.45 9.96 -20.57
C LEU A 280 -1.64 10.86 -20.19
N PRO A 281 -2.22 11.59 -21.16
CA PRO A 281 -3.37 12.45 -20.91
C PRO A 281 -4.66 11.62 -20.80
N ALA A 282 -4.89 11.00 -19.64
CA ALA A 282 -6.11 10.24 -19.32
C ALA A 282 -6.49 9.19 -20.40
N PRO A 283 -5.71 8.10 -20.54
CA PRO A 283 -6.00 7.05 -21.51
C PRO A 283 -7.30 6.31 -21.13
N ARG A 284 -8.09 5.92 -22.14
CA ARG A 284 -9.32 5.12 -21.93
C ARG A 284 -9.02 3.67 -21.60
N ALA A 285 -7.96 3.11 -22.18
CA ALA A 285 -7.41 1.80 -21.83
C ALA A 285 -5.97 1.67 -22.32
N ILE A 286 -5.26 0.67 -21.81
CA ILE A 286 -3.88 0.37 -22.16
C ILE A 286 -3.76 -1.10 -22.57
N VAL A 287 -3.09 -1.35 -23.68
CA VAL A 287 -2.85 -2.68 -24.19
C VAL A 287 -1.37 -2.82 -24.52
N THR A 288 -0.72 -3.79 -23.88
CA THR A 288 0.71 -4.04 -24.10
C THR A 288 1.01 -5.41 -24.68
N GLN A 289 2.10 -5.48 -25.44
CA GLN A 289 2.63 -6.74 -25.95
C GLN A 289 3.34 -7.56 -24.89
N GLN A 290 4.08 -6.86 -24.04
CA GLN A 290 4.88 -7.39 -22.95
C GLN A 290 4.46 -6.74 -21.63
N GLY A 291 4.79 -7.38 -20.53
CA GLY A 291 4.46 -6.95 -19.18
C GLY A 291 4.01 -8.12 -18.32
N SER A 292 4.06 -7.92 -17.01
CA SER A 292 3.63 -8.87 -15.98
C SER A 292 2.50 -8.27 -15.16
N PHE A 293 1.68 -9.14 -14.57
CA PHE A 293 0.64 -8.78 -13.61
C PHE A 293 1.20 -8.11 -12.35
N GLN A 294 2.47 -8.38 -12.03
CA GLN A 294 3.16 -7.89 -10.83
C GLN A 294 3.96 -6.60 -11.08
N ASP A 295 4.03 -6.12 -12.32
CA ASP A 295 4.79 -4.90 -12.62
C ASP A 295 4.17 -3.67 -11.94
N HIS A 296 5.01 -2.74 -11.51
CA HIS A 296 4.54 -1.47 -10.93
C HIS A 296 3.55 -0.71 -11.82
N THR A 297 3.70 -0.79 -13.15
CA THR A 297 2.74 -0.21 -14.10
C THR A 297 1.36 -0.87 -13.98
N ALA A 298 1.30 -2.20 -13.81
CA ALA A 298 0.06 -2.94 -13.64
C ALA A 298 -0.67 -2.54 -12.35
N LEU A 299 0.08 -2.40 -11.25
CA LEU A 299 -0.45 -1.91 -9.97
C LEU A 299 -0.99 -0.48 -10.10
N LEU A 300 -0.25 0.41 -10.75
CA LEU A 300 -0.65 1.80 -10.98
C LEU A 300 -1.92 1.90 -11.84
N ALA A 301 -2.02 1.11 -12.92
CA ALA A 301 -3.22 1.09 -13.77
C ALA A 301 -4.47 0.70 -12.98
N ARG A 302 -4.38 -0.28 -12.07
CA ARG A 302 -5.47 -0.65 -11.15
C ARG A 302 -5.85 0.46 -10.19
N ALA A 303 -4.84 1.06 -9.55
CA ALA A 303 -5.04 2.11 -8.56
C ALA A 303 -5.73 3.34 -9.15
N VAL A 304 -5.46 3.64 -10.43
CA VAL A 304 -6.08 4.77 -11.17
C VAL A 304 -7.38 4.33 -11.89
N GLY A 305 -7.67 3.03 -11.95
CA GLY A 305 -8.89 2.49 -12.56
C GLY A 305 -8.89 2.51 -14.09
N ILE A 306 -7.72 2.44 -14.72
CA ILE A 306 -7.58 2.38 -16.18
C ILE A 306 -7.63 0.91 -16.62
N PRO A 307 -8.55 0.50 -17.50
CA PRO A 307 -8.59 -0.87 -18.05
C PRO A 307 -7.27 -1.21 -18.74
N MET A 308 -6.71 -2.39 -18.44
CA MET A 308 -5.39 -2.78 -18.95
C MET A 308 -5.33 -4.26 -19.33
N LEU A 309 -4.83 -4.52 -20.54
CA LEU A 309 -4.50 -5.84 -21.08
C LEU A 309 -3.00 -5.95 -21.37
N ILE A 310 -2.42 -7.10 -21.10
CA ILE A 310 -1.01 -7.44 -21.40
C ILE A 310 -0.94 -8.71 -22.26
N ALA A 311 0.26 -9.06 -22.72
CA ALA A 311 0.52 -10.27 -23.49
C ALA A 311 -0.32 -10.36 -24.79
N MET A 312 -0.58 -9.23 -25.43
CA MET A 312 -1.38 -9.16 -26.67
C MET A 312 -0.49 -8.92 -27.89
N ASP A 313 -0.71 -9.65 -28.97
CA ASP A 313 0.00 -9.43 -30.25
C ASP A 313 -0.49 -8.15 -30.94
N ILE A 314 0.00 -6.99 -30.45
CA ILE A 314 -0.38 -5.68 -30.96
C ILE A 314 0.20 -5.39 -32.34
N ALA A 315 1.16 -6.17 -32.86
CA ALA A 315 1.80 -5.91 -34.15
C ALA A 315 0.82 -6.02 -35.33
N LYS A 316 -0.27 -6.79 -35.12
CA LYS A 316 -1.35 -6.99 -36.10
C LYS A 316 -2.47 -5.95 -36.01
N ILE A 317 -2.42 -5.05 -35.02
CA ILE A 317 -3.44 -4.01 -34.82
C ILE A 317 -2.95 -2.72 -35.48
N GLU A 318 -3.72 -2.18 -36.41
CA GLU A 318 -3.41 -0.90 -37.04
C GLU A 318 -3.48 0.26 -36.02
N ASP A 319 -2.63 1.27 -36.22
CA ASP A 319 -2.68 2.51 -35.43
C ASP A 319 -3.83 3.40 -35.95
N ARG A 320 -4.43 4.20 -35.07
CA ARG A 320 -5.54 5.11 -35.39
C ARG A 320 -6.82 4.42 -35.88
N VAL A 321 -7.11 3.23 -35.35
CA VAL A 321 -8.36 2.50 -35.65
C VAL A 321 -9.26 2.41 -34.42
N GLU A 322 -10.57 2.34 -34.62
CA GLU A 322 -11.51 2.13 -33.51
C GLU A 322 -11.38 0.70 -32.97
N VAL A 323 -11.25 0.58 -31.66
CA VAL A 323 -11.20 -0.70 -30.96
C VAL A 323 -12.09 -0.68 -29.73
N LEU A 324 -12.64 -1.85 -29.41
CA LEU A 324 -13.24 -2.14 -28.11
C LEU A 324 -12.26 -2.96 -27.29
N VAL A 325 -11.89 -2.47 -26.11
CA VAL A 325 -11.16 -3.22 -25.08
C VAL A 325 -12.18 -3.67 -24.04
N ASP A 326 -12.37 -4.98 -23.91
CA ASP A 326 -13.12 -5.59 -22.81
C ASP A 326 -12.11 -6.31 -21.91
N ALA A 327 -11.61 -5.57 -20.91
CA ALA A 327 -10.65 -6.12 -19.95
C ALA A 327 -11.33 -7.00 -18.90
N GLU A 328 -12.66 -7.07 -18.84
CA GLU A 328 -13.34 -8.08 -18.02
C GLU A 328 -13.23 -9.46 -18.68
N GLN A 329 -13.24 -9.50 -20.01
CA GLN A 329 -13.13 -10.73 -20.81
C GLN A 329 -11.73 -11.00 -21.36
N GLY A 330 -10.76 -10.12 -21.12
CA GLY A 330 -9.40 -10.28 -21.60
C GLY A 330 -9.25 -10.12 -23.11
N CYS A 331 -10.12 -9.34 -23.78
CA CYS A 331 -10.15 -9.27 -25.23
C CYS A 331 -10.19 -7.85 -25.81
N LEU A 332 -9.68 -7.70 -27.03
CA LEU A 332 -9.75 -6.49 -27.84
C LEU A 332 -10.38 -6.84 -29.19
N THR A 333 -11.40 -6.09 -29.59
CA THR A 333 -12.04 -6.22 -30.91
C THR A 333 -11.70 -5.02 -31.79
N VAL A 334 -11.08 -5.28 -32.95
CA VAL A 334 -10.76 -4.25 -33.94
C VAL A 334 -11.98 -3.97 -34.83
N VAL A 335 -12.35 -2.71 -35.00
CA VAL A 335 -13.53 -2.26 -35.77
C VAL A 335 -14.78 -3.06 -35.33
N PRO A 336 -15.23 -2.88 -34.07
CA PRO A 336 -16.30 -3.70 -33.51
C PRO A 336 -17.60 -3.52 -34.32
N PRO A 337 -18.32 -4.62 -34.65
CA PRO A 337 -19.60 -4.51 -35.34
C PRO A 337 -20.61 -3.64 -34.57
N GLU A 338 -21.52 -2.96 -35.27
CA GLU A 338 -22.48 -2.00 -34.67
C GLU A 338 -23.29 -2.54 -33.49
N HIS A 339 -23.62 -3.83 -33.48
CA HIS A 339 -24.33 -4.44 -32.34
C HIS A 339 -23.42 -4.58 -31.10
N VAL A 340 -22.16 -4.98 -31.29
CA VAL A 340 -21.14 -5.05 -30.22
C VAL A 340 -20.84 -3.65 -29.68
N ARG A 341 -20.65 -2.69 -30.59
CA ARG A 341 -20.40 -1.28 -30.26
C ARG A 341 -21.52 -0.69 -29.39
N ARG A 342 -22.78 -0.87 -29.80
CA ARG A 342 -23.94 -0.40 -29.02
C ARG A 342 -24.04 -1.06 -27.64
N ALA A 343 -23.79 -2.36 -27.56
CA ALA A 343 -23.79 -3.09 -26.29
C ALA A 343 -22.68 -2.58 -25.34
N ALA A 344 -21.47 -2.40 -25.85
CA ALA A 344 -20.35 -1.85 -25.09
C ALA A 344 -20.62 -0.41 -24.62
N GLN A 345 -21.13 0.46 -25.50
CA GLN A 345 -21.52 1.83 -25.13
C GLN A 345 -22.65 1.87 -24.09
N ALA A 346 -23.57 0.91 -24.08
CA ALA A 346 -24.57 0.79 -23.03
C ALA A 346 -23.95 0.39 -21.69
N ARG A 347 -23.01 -0.58 -21.68
CA ARG A 347 -22.26 -0.99 -20.48
C ARG A 347 -21.42 0.17 -19.92
N ILE A 348 -20.65 0.86 -20.76
CA ILE A 348 -19.83 2.03 -20.38
C ILE A 348 -20.72 3.10 -19.76
N ARG A 349 -21.81 3.49 -20.44
CA ARG A 349 -22.74 4.51 -19.92
C ARG A 349 -23.42 4.08 -18.62
N SER A 350 -23.77 2.80 -18.48
CA SER A 350 -24.33 2.27 -17.25
C SER A 350 -23.33 2.38 -16.09
N PHE A 351 -22.06 2.07 -16.34
CA PHE A 351 -21.00 2.16 -15.34
C PHE A 351 -20.70 3.61 -14.95
N GLU A 352 -20.56 4.51 -15.93
CA GLU A 352 -20.37 5.95 -15.71
C GLU A 352 -21.57 6.56 -14.96
N SER A 353 -22.79 6.25 -15.41
CA SER A 353 -24.02 6.69 -14.74
C SER A 353 -24.08 6.18 -13.31
N ALA A 354 -23.77 4.90 -13.06
CA ALA A 354 -23.73 4.35 -11.72
C ALA A 354 -22.69 5.07 -10.84
N ARG A 355 -21.50 5.39 -11.37
CA ARG A 355 -20.45 6.13 -10.65
C ARG A 355 -20.88 7.56 -10.33
N THR A 356 -21.47 8.28 -11.28
CA THR A 356 -22.00 9.64 -11.06
C THR A 356 -23.15 9.64 -10.05
N GLU A 357 -24.03 8.63 -10.13
CA GLU A 357 -25.13 8.48 -9.20
C GLU A 357 -24.60 8.15 -7.79
N GLN A 358 -23.61 7.27 -7.65
CA GLN A 358 -22.94 6.96 -6.38
C GLN A 358 -22.34 8.21 -5.73
N LEU A 359 -21.68 9.08 -6.50
CA LEU A 359 -21.15 10.35 -6.00
C LEU A 359 -22.26 11.29 -5.52
N THR A 360 -23.43 11.22 -6.14
CA THR A 360 -24.61 11.98 -5.73
C THR A 360 -25.15 11.45 -4.39
N TRP A 361 -25.37 10.14 -4.30
CA TRP A 361 -25.86 9.48 -3.07
C TRP A 361 -24.89 9.62 -1.89
N ARG A 362 -23.59 9.68 -2.15
CA ARG A 362 -22.55 9.83 -1.13
C ARG A 362 -22.82 11.01 -0.18
N ASN A 363 -23.27 12.14 -0.72
CA ASN A 363 -23.46 13.37 0.04
C ASN A 363 -24.88 13.52 0.62
N LEU A 364 -25.78 12.56 0.39
CA LEU A 364 -27.13 12.59 0.93
C LEU A 364 -27.19 11.99 2.34
N ALA A 365 -28.20 12.36 3.12
CA ALA A 365 -28.49 11.71 4.39
C ALA A 365 -28.89 10.25 4.15
N SER A 366 -28.51 9.35 5.07
CA SER A 366 -28.80 7.92 4.94
C SER A 366 -30.14 7.58 5.60
N HIS A 367 -31.13 7.25 4.77
CA HIS A 367 -32.45 6.83 5.19
C HIS A 367 -32.85 5.55 4.46
N THR A 368 -33.65 4.71 5.12
CA THR A 368 -34.38 3.64 4.42
C THR A 368 -35.44 4.25 3.51
N LYS A 369 -35.96 3.46 2.58
CA LYS A 369 -37.09 3.86 1.72
C LYS A 369 -38.30 4.36 2.51
N ASP A 370 -38.53 3.83 3.71
CA ASP A 370 -39.64 4.22 4.60
C ASP A 370 -39.32 5.44 5.49
N GLY A 371 -38.13 6.03 5.32
CA GLY A 371 -37.70 7.25 6.00
C GLY A 371 -36.95 7.04 7.32
N GLU A 372 -36.73 5.78 7.75
CA GLU A 372 -35.97 5.49 8.95
C GLU A 372 -34.51 5.94 8.79
N ARG A 373 -33.98 6.68 9.75
CA ARG A 373 -32.58 7.15 9.73
C ARG A 373 -31.64 5.99 10.03
N ILE A 374 -30.67 5.76 9.16
CA ILE A 374 -29.61 4.76 9.34
C ILE A 374 -28.27 5.48 9.52
N GLU A 375 -27.61 5.28 10.65
CA GLU A 375 -26.28 5.86 10.88
C GLU A 375 -25.23 5.19 10.00
N ILE A 376 -24.49 5.99 9.22
CA ILE A 376 -23.41 5.50 8.35
C ILE A 376 -22.13 6.25 8.68
N THR A 377 -21.20 5.56 9.31
CA THR A 377 -19.84 6.04 9.57
C THR A 377 -18.85 5.40 8.59
N ILE A 378 -17.62 5.89 8.55
CA ILE A 378 -16.56 5.32 7.71
C ILE A 378 -15.49 4.59 8.52
N ASN A 379 -14.83 3.61 7.90
CA ASN A 379 -13.55 3.11 8.38
C ASN A 379 -12.39 3.89 7.73
N VAL A 380 -11.32 4.11 8.51
CA VAL A 380 -10.12 4.83 8.10
C VAL A 380 -8.90 3.99 8.40
N ASP A 381 -8.23 3.55 7.34
CA ASP A 381 -6.92 2.88 7.44
C ASP A 381 -5.78 3.92 7.36
N HIS A 382 -5.92 4.96 6.54
CA HIS A 382 -4.93 6.03 6.42
C HIS A 382 -5.58 7.41 6.28
N LEU A 383 -4.95 8.44 6.87
CA LEU A 383 -5.41 9.84 6.79
C LEU A 383 -5.54 10.37 5.36
N ALA A 384 -4.75 9.86 4.41
CA ALA A 384 -4.85 10.23 3.01
C ALA A 384 -6.22 9.90 2.38
N SER A 385 -6.92 8.87 2.89
CA SER A 385 -8.26 8.50 2.41
C SER A 385 -9.30 9.60 2.64
N LEU A 386 -9.11 10.42 3.68
CA LEU A 386 -10.01 11.49 4.08
C LEU A 386 -9.95 12.71 3.14
N LYS A 387 -8.87 12.89 2.37
CA LYS A 387 -8.69 14.07 1.48
C LYS A 387 -9.75 14.18 0.38
N SER A 388 -10.36 13.07 0.00
CA SER A 388 -11.35 12.98 -1.09
C SER A 388 -12.82 13.04 -0.63
N LEU A 389 -13.03 13.16 0.68
CA LEU A 389 -14.33 13.04 1.34
C LEU A 389 -14.53 14.20 2.31
N SER A 390 -15.71 14.83 2.27
CA SER A 390 -16.06 15.83 3.30
C SER A 390 -16.74 15.14 4.48
N ALA A 391 -16.55 15.70 5.67
CA ALA A 391 -17.11 15.17 6.92
C ALA A 391 -18.64 15.06 6.89
N GLU A 392 -19.31 15.92 6.12
CA GLU A 392 -20.76 15.92 5.93
C GLU A 392 -21.26 14.72 5.13
N SER A 393 -20.37 13.98 4.47
CA SER A 393 -20.72 12.80 3.69
C SER A 393 -21.04 11.58 4.55
N CYS A 394 -20.79 11.61 5.86
CA CYS A 394 -21.07 10.52 6.78
C CYS A 394 -21.35 11.02 8.20
N ASP A 395 -21.70 10.11 9.09
CA ASP A 395 -22.07 10.39 10.47
C ASP A 395 -20.88 10.43 11.44
N GLY A 396 -19.67 10.13 10.94
CA GLY A 396 -18.43 10.15 11.71
C GLY A 396 -17.46 9.09 11.20
N ILE A 397 -16.43 8.83 12.00
CA ILE A 397 -15.49 7.72 11.78
C ILE A 397 -15.83 6.63 12.79
N GLY A 398 -16.34 5.48 12.32
CA GLY A 398 -16.75 4.38 13.19
C GLY A 398 -15.64 3.35 13.45
N LEU A 399 -14.54 3.45 12.71
CA LEU A 399 -13.37 2.60 12.92
C LEU A 399 -12.10 3.26 12.37
N VAL A 400 -11.23 3.72 13.26
CA VAL A 400 -9.82 3.97 12.95
C VAL A 400 -9.02 2.75 13.37
N ARG A 401 -8.21 2.20 12.46
CA ARG A 401 -7.29 1.11 12.77
C ARG A 401 -5.93 1.68 13.17
N THR A 402 -5.59 1.62 14.46
CA THR A 402 -4.32 2.12 15.00
C THR A 402 -3.10 1.57 14.25
N GLU A 403 -3.12 0.30 13.88
CA GLU A 403 -2.03 -0.43 13.24
C GLU A 403 -1.57 0.21 11.92
N PHE A 404 -2.47 0.92 11.24
CA PHE A 404 -2.21 1.59 9.95
C PHE A 404 -2.03 3.11 10.09
N LEU A 405 -2.25 3.64 11.30
CA LEU A 405 -2.09 5.07 11.60
C LEU A 405 -0.63 5.44 11.89
N PHE A 406 0.19 4.47 12.29
CA PHE A 406 1.59 4.63 12.66
C PHE A 406 2.48 3.75 11.79
N GLU A 407 3.67 4.24 11.46
CA GLU A 407 4.63 3.54 10.60
C GLU A 407 5.35 2.40 11.34
N ASN A 408 5.54 2.54 12.65
CA ASN A 408 6.24 1.57 13.51
C ASN A 408 5.82 1.72 14.98
N ALA A 409 6.29 0.79 15.81
CA ALA A 409 6.01 0.78 17.25
C ALA A 409 6.66 1.96 18.00
N ASP A 410 7.70 2.61 17.46
CA ASP A 410 8.33 3.77 18.11
C ASP A 410 7.42 4.99 18.03
N GLN A 411 6.77 5.21 16.88
CA GLN A 411 5.71 6.23 16.77
C GLN A 411 4.52 5.94 17.69
N LEU A 412 4.16 4.65 17.85
CA LEU A 412 3.13 4.26 18.81
C LEU A 412 3.58 4.47 20.27
N ARG A 413 4.87 4.38 20.59
CA ARG A 413 5.40 4.67 21.93
C ARG A 413 5.58 6.17 22.19
N ASP A 414 5.29 7.04 21.22
CA ASP A 414 5.33 8.49 21.39
C ASP A 414 3.93 9.06 21.58
N GLU A 415 3.62 9.47 22.82
CA GLU A 415 2.33 10.06 23.18
C GLU A 415 2.01 11.32 22.35
N ALA A 416 3.00 12.17 22.06
CA ALA A 416 2.78 13.42 21.35
C ALA A 416 2.44 13.18 19.88
N ILE A 417 3.10 12.22 19.23
CA ILE A 417 2.78 11.80 17.86
C ILE A 417 1.35 11.25 17.81
N GLN A 418 0.97 10.38 18.74
CA GLN A 418 -0.39 9.84 18.79
C GLN A 418 -1.45 10.94 18.94
N VAL A 419 -1.26 11.86 19.89
CA VAL A 419 -2.20 12.98 20.10
C VAL A 419 -2.37 13.79 18.82
N GLU A 420 -1.28 14.09 18.11
CA GLU A 420 -1.37 14.86 16.87
C GLU A 420 -2.15 14.12 15.78
N ARG A 421 -1.95 12.81 15.62
CA ARG A 421 -2.75 12.00 14.68
C ARG A 421 -4.22 11.98 15.05
N TYR A 422 -4.55 11.90 16.34
CA TYR A 422 -5.93 11.96 16.80
C TYR A 422 -6.56 13.33 16.58
N ARG A 423 -5.80 14.43 16.72
CA ARG A 423 -6.25 15.78 16.35
C ARG A 423 -6.55 15.92 14.87
N GLU A 424 -5.72 15.37 14.00
CA GLU A 424 -5.97 15.38 12.55
C GLU A 424 -7.32 14.71 12.21
N LEU A 425 -7.63 13.59 12.86
CA LEU A 425 -8.91 12.89 12.72
C LEU A 425 -10.09 13.71 13.25
N LEU A 426 -9.95 14.31 14.45
CA LEU A 426 -10.97 15.16 15.05
C LEU A 426 -11.26 16.42 14.21
N ALA A 427 -10.20 17.04 13.68
CA ALA A 427 -10.31 18.20 12.80
C ALA A 427 -11.08 17.85 11.52
N TRP A 428 -10.81 16.69 10.92
CA TRP A 428 -11.60 16.22 9.78
C TRP A 428 -13.05 15.91 10.17
N ALA A 429 -13.30 15.27 11.32
CA ALA A 429 -14.63 14.84 11.73
C ALA A 429 -15.59 16.01 12.01
N ALA A 430 -15.07 17.22 12.25
CA ALA A 430 -15.84 18.45 12.42
C ALA A 430 -16.95 18.31 13.48
N GLY A 431 -16.60 17.74 14.63
CA GLY A 431 -17.51 17.52 15.77
C GLY A 431 -18.33 16.22 15.72
N ARG A 432 -18.16 15.38 14.70
CA ARG A 432 -18.73 14.02 14.63
C ARG A 432 -17.85 13.02 15.41
N PRO A 433 -18.43 11.91 15.91
CA PRO A 433 -17.68 10.88 16.64
C PRO A 433 -16.51 10.30 15.84
N VAL A 434 -15.42 10.00 16.55
CA VAL A 434 -14.25 9.30 16.03
C VAL A 434 -13.93 8.12 16.94
N THR A 435 -14.31 6.94 16.48
CA THR A 435 -14.07 5.67 17.17
C THR A 435 -12.68 5.13 16.81
N ILE A 436 -11.77 5.11 17.78
CA ILE A 436 -10.40 4.62 17.61
C ILE A 436 -10.30 3.23 18.22
N ARG A 437 -9.98 2.24 17.37
CA ARG A 437 -9.67 0.89 17.83
C ARG A 437 -8.25 0.86 18.35
N THR A 438 -8.06 0.39 19.59
CA THR A 438 -6.72 0.23 20.15
C THR A 438 -5.91 -0.80 19.34
N LEU A 439 -4.60 -0.86 19.56
CA LEU A 439 -3.71 -1.70 18.76
C LEU A 439 -4.21 -3.16 18.61
N ASP A 440 -4.40 -3.60 17.37
CA ASP A 440 -4.67 -4.99 16.97
C ASP A 440 -3.71 -5.47 15.88
N ALA A 441 -2.41 -5.47 16.22
CA ALA A 441 -1.38 -6.09 15.41
C ALA A 441 -1.64 -7.60 15.26
N SER A 442 -1.37 -8.16 14.09
CA SER A 442 -1.53 -9.58 13.78
C SER A 442 -0.47 -10.03 12.78
N VAL A 443 -0.43 -11.33 12.46
CA VAL A 443 0.54 -11.88 11.50
C VAL A 443 0.40 -11.19 10.13
N ASP A 444 -0.84 -10.91 9.72
CA ASP A 444 -1.19 -10.21 8.48
C ASP A 444 -1.12 -8.67 8.59
N LYS A 445 -0.98 -8.13 9.82
CA LYS A 445 -0.91 -6.70 10.11
C LYS A 445 0.27 -6.41 11.04
N ALA A 446 1.47 -6.72 10.56
CA ALA A 446 2.68 -6.59 11.33
C ALA A 446 2.98 -5.11 11.62
N MET A 447 3.31 -4.80 12.88
CA MET A 447 3.83 -3.49 13.28
C MET A 447 5.33 -3.62 13.56
N PRO A 448 6.20 -3.05 12.72
CA PRO A 448 7.65 -3.12 12.92
C PRO A 448 8.06 -2.57 14.30
N GLY A 449 8.98 -3.25 14.97
CA GLY A 449 9.50 -2.85 16.28
C GLY A 449 8.58 -3.17 17.47
N LEU A 450 7.45 -3.86 17.25
CA LEU A 450 6.59 -4.35 18.33
C LEU A 450 7.33 -5.42 19.13
N HIS A 451 7.21 -5.36 20.46
CA HIS A 451 7.81 -6.38 21.33
C HIS A 451 6.95 -7.65 21.28
N ASP A 452 7.55 -8.85 21.21
CA ASP A 452 6.82 -10.12 21.05
C ASP A 452 5.69 -10.08 20.01
N PRO A 453 6.02 -9.84 18.73
CA PRO A 453 5.01 -9.67 17.69
C PRO A 453 4.12 -10.93 17.56
N PRO A 454 2.83 -10.76 17.24
CA PRO A 454 1.91 -11.89 17.10
C PRO A 454 2.40 -12.90 16.06
N THR A 455 2.43 -14.17 16.45
CA THR A 455 2.87 -15.29 15.59
C THR A 455 1.72 -16.12 15.04
N SER A 456 0.49 -15.86 15.50
CA SER A 456 -0.72 -16.56 15.07
C SER A 456 -1.94 -15.65 15.18
N PRO A 457 -2.95 -15.78 14.29
CA PRO A 457 -4.23 -15.09 14.43
C PRO A 457 -4.97 -15.37 15.74
N LEU A 458 -4.67 -16.47 16.45
CA LEU A 458 -5.27 -16.82 17.74
C LEU A 458 -4.42 -16.37 18.95
N GLY A 459 -3.23 -15.81 18.70
CA GLY A 459 -2.20 -15.56 19.71
C GLY A 459 -2.36 -14.25 20.49
N LEU A 460 -1.22 -13.71 20.94
CA LEU A 460 -1.11 -12.47 21.70
C LEU A 460 -1.31 -11.26 20.79
N ARG A 461 -2.57 -10.81 20.65
CA ARG A 461 -2.98 -9.64 19.85
C ARG A 461 -4.16 -8.91 20.48
N GLY A 462 -4.49 -7.73 19.93
CA GLY A 462 -5.58 -6.90 20.40
C GLY A 462 -5.47 -6.56 21.89
N VAL A 463 -6.60 -6.58 22.61
CA VAL A 463 -6.61 -6.28 24.06
C VAL A 463 -5.69 -7.19 24.88
N ARG A 464 -5.46 -8.44 24.45
CA ARG A 464 -4.56 -9.38 25.14
C ARG A 464 -3.12 -8.90 25.11
N TYR A 465 -2.69 -8.36 23.97
CA TYR A 465 -1.38 -7.73 23.83
C TYR A 465 -1.31 -6.45 24.68
N SER A 466 -2.33 -5.60 24.59
CA SER A 466 -2.43 -4.36 25.37
C SER A 466 -2.32 -4.59 26.88
N LEU A 467 -2.97 -5.65 27.40
CA LEU A 467 -2.95 -6.01 28.82
C LEU A 467 -1.66 -6.74 29.24
N ALA A 468 -0.98 -7.43 28.32
CA ALA A 468 0.32 -8.04 28.58
C ALA A 468 1.45 -7.01 28.67
N TYR A 469 1.32 -5.87 27.98
CA TYR A 469 2.30 -4.77 27.99
C TYR A 469 1.64 -3.45 28.43
N PRO A 470 1.19 -3.36 29.70
CA PRO A 470 0.40 -2.23 30.19
C PRO A 470 1.14 -0.89 30.08
N ASP A 471 2.46 -0.86 30.23
CA ASP A 471 3.25 0.39 30.09
C ASP A 471 3.17 0.97 28.66
N GLN A 472 3.20 0.12 27.63
CA GLN A 472 3.04 0.55 26.24
C GLN A 472 1.60 0.98 25.98
N PHE A 473 0.64 0.24 26.53
CA PHE A 473 -0.77 0.56 26.37
C PHE A 473 -1.17 1.84 27.08
N ALA A 474 -0.57 2.14 28.24
CA ALA A 474 -0.77 3.37 28.99
C ALA A 474 -0.45 4.61 28.15
N ILE A 475 0.59 4.57 27.30
CA ILE A 475 0.93 5.66 26.38
C ILE A 475 -0.22 5.92 25.39
N GLN A 476 -0.78 4.86 24.80
CA GLN A 476 -1.92 4.98 23.90
C GLN A 476 -3.17 5.49 24.64
N LEU A 477 -3.46 4.97 25.83
CA LEU A 477 -4.59 5.45 26.64
C LEU A 477 -4.43 6.93 27.01
N ARG A 478 -3.24 7.37 27.45
CA ARG A 478 -2.97 8.79 27.74
C ARG A 478 -3.25 9.68 26.53
N ALA A 479 -2.75 9.29 25.35
CA ALA A 479 -3.00 10.04 24.12
C ALA A 479 -4.50 10.11 23.76
N LEU A 480 -5.24 9.01 23.91
CA LEU A 480 -6.68 8.96 23.67
C LEU A 480 -7.48 9.83 24.67
N LEU A 481 -7.13 9.79 25.96
CA LEU A 481 -7.76 10.60 27.00
C LEU A 481 -7.53 12.10 26.79
N ARG A 482 -6.35 12.48 26.32
CA ARG A 482 -6.02 13.87 25.94
C ARG A 482 -6.83 14.30 24.72
N ALA A 483 -6.85 13.49 23.66
CA ALA A 483 -7.66 13.78 22.47
C ALA A 483 -9.17 13.87 22.79
N ALA A 484 -9.65 13.06 23.73
CA ALA A 484 -11.04 13.10 24.19
C ALA A 484 -11.44 14.41 24.90
N ALA A 485 -10.47 15.19 25.39
CA ALA A 485 -10.74 16.53 25.91
C ALA A 485 -10.93 17.58 24.79
N GLU A 486 -10.45 17.30 23.58
CA GLU A 486 -10.52 18.18 22.41
C GLU A 486 -11.72 17.87 21.50
N GLY A 487 -12.27 16.65 21.56
CA GLY A 487 -13.40 16.25 20.75
C GLY A 487 -14.05 14.90 21.12
N PRO A 488 -15.02 14.44 20.32
CA PRO A 488 -15.80 13.22 20.58
C PRO A 488 -15.03 11.95 20.17
N ILE A 489 -13.98 11.62 20.93
CA ILE A 489 -13.29 10.34 20.82
C ILE A 489 -14.11 9.24 21.50
N GLU A 490 -14.10 8.06 20.90
CA GLU A 490 -14.57 6.79 21.48
C GLU A 490 -13.45 5.75 21.37
N ILE A 491 -13.30 4.88 22.38
CA ILE A 491 -12.29 3.83 22.40
C ILE A 491 -12.95 2.49 22.12
N LEU A 492 -12.41 1.73 21.17
CA LEU A 492 -12.90 0.41 20.79
C LEU A 492 -11.84 -0.67 21.06
N LEU A 493 -12.17 -1.67 21.88
CA LEU A 493 -11.23 -2.74 22.23
C LEU A 493 -11.37 -3.95 21.29
N PRO A 494 -10.31 -4.35 20.57
CA PRO A 494 -10.28 -5.55 19.74
C PRO A 494 -10.01 -6.82 20.55
N MET A 495 -10.45 -7.97 20.02
CA MET A 495 -10.14 -9.32 20.52
C MET A 495 -10.56 -9.60 21.97
N VAL A 496 -11.55 -8.85 22.46
CA VAL A 496 -12.12 -9.04 23.80
C VAL A 496 -12.82 -10.38 23.87
N THR A 497 -12.50 -11.15 24.91
CA THR A 497 -13.02 -12.50 25.17
C THR A 497 -13.83 -12.52 26.46
N TRP A 498 -13.37 -11.83 27.50
CA TRP A 498 -13.94 -11.85 28.86
C TRP A 498 -14.28 -10.45 29.36
N PRO A 499 -15.35 -10.27 30.16
CA PRO A 499 -15.72 -8.98 30.73
C PRO A 499 -14.61 -8.32 31.56
N GLN A 500 -13.82 -9.14 32.25
CA GLN A 500 -12.71 -8.69 33.09
C GLN A 500 -11.64 -7.93 32.29
N GLU A 501 -11.44 -8.26 31.01
CA GLU A 501 -10.50 -7.52 30.16
C GLU A 501 -10.96 -6.06 29.99
N VAL A 502 -12.28 -5.82 29.85
CA VAL A 502 -12.84 -4.45 29.78
C VAL A 502 -12.71 -3.73 31.11
N GLU A 503 -12.93 -4.42 32.22
CA GLU A 503 -12.73 -3.86 33.57
C GLU A 503 -11.28 -3.43 33.80
N GLN A 504 -10.31 -4.28 33.44
CA GLN A 504 -8.89 -3.96 33.53
C GLN A 504 -8.49 -2.75 32.69
N VAL A 505 -8.99 -2.65 31.45
CA VAL A 505 -8.74 -1.47 30.63
C VAL A 505 -9.37 -0.21 31.25
N ARG A 506 -10.57 -0.32 31.80
CA ARG A 506 -11.23 0.81 32.48
C ARG A 506 -10.43 1.28 33.70
N ASP A 507 -9.87 0.38 34.49
CA ASP A 507 -9.02 0.74 35.63
C ASP A 507 -7.76 1.48 35.16
N LEU A 508 -7.08 0.99 34.10
CA LEU A 508 -5.95 1.66 33.48
C LEU A 508 -6.32 3.06 32.96
N MET A 509 -7.50 3.23 32.34
CA MET A 509 -7.97 4.55 31.91
C MET A 509 -8.14 5.53 33.07
N HIS A 510 -8.67 5.08 34.21
CA HIS A 510 -8.82 5.93 35.40
C HIS A 510 -7.46 6.30 36.02
N GLU A 511 -6.53 5.35 36.06
CA GLU A 511 -5.16 5.61 36.51
C GLU A 511 -4.47 6.67 35.64
N GLN A 512 -4.53 6.51 34.32
CA GLN A 512 -3.91 7.46 33.38
C GLN A 512 -4.60 8.83 33.41
N LEU A 513 -5.92 8.88 33.60
CA LEU A 513 -6.65 10.14 33.79
C LEU A 513 -6.15 10.87 35.04
N ALA A 514 -6.02 10.16 36.16
CA ALA A 514 -5.55 10.75 37.41
C ALA A 514 -4.11 11.27 37.28
N ALA A 515 -3.23 10.52 36.61
CA ALA A 515 -1.87 10.96 36.32
C ALA A 515 -1.83 12.25 35.48
N LEU A 516 -2.57 12.29 34.36
CA LEU A 516 -2.69 13.47 33.50
C LEU A 516 -3.23 14.69 34.26
N GLN A 517 -4.20 14.51 35.15
CA GLN A 517 -4.75 15.58 35.99
C GLN A 517 -3.73 16.11 36.99
N GLN A 518 -2.90 15.24 37.59
CA GLN A 518 -1.81 15.67 38.48
C GLN A 518 -0.73 16.44 37.73
N GLU A 519 -0.46 16.08 36.48
CA GLU A 519 0.45 16.78 35.57
C GLU A 519 -0.14 18.11 35.03
N GLY A 520 -1.42 18.40 35.30
CA GLY A 520 -2.11 19.59 34.80
C GLY A 520 -2.46 19.53 33.31
N ILE A 521 -2.48 18.34 32.73
CA ILE A 521 -2.81 18.11 31.32
C ILE A 521 -4.31 17.84 31.18
N ALA A 522 -4.97 18.55 30.25
CA ALA A 522 -6.39 18.35 29.98
C ALA A 522 -6.66 16.94 29.42
N ALA A 523 -7.58 16.22 30.04
CA ALA A 523 -7.96 14.86 29.68
C ALA A 523 -9.39 14.54 30.13
N ARG A 524 -10.07 13.65 29.41
CA ARG A 524 -11.44 13.18 29.71
C ARG A 524 -11.55 11.68 29.46
N LEU A 525 -12.42 10.99 30.20
CA LEU A 525 -12.83 9.62 29.87
C LEU A 525 -13.77 9.61 28.66
N PRO A 526 -13.37 9.04 27.50
CA PRO A 526 -14.28 8.77 26.39
C PRO A 526 -15.13 7.52 26.66
N PRO A 527 -16.21 7.31 25.89
CA PRO A 527 -16.92 6.03 25.87
C PRO A 527 -15.98 4.87 25.51
N LEU A 528 -16.16 3.73 26.18
CA LEU A 528 -15.39 2.51 25.99
C LEU A 528 -16.31 1.39 25.46
N GLY A 529 -16.07 0.98 24.22
CA GLY A 529 -16.77 -0.11 23.56
C GLY A 529 -15.87 -1.30 23.26
N ILE A 530 -16.48 -2.37 22.77
CA ILE A 530 -15.77 -3.59 22.34
C ILE A 530 -16.06 -3.92 20.89
N MET A 531 -15.05 -4.43 20.20
CA MET A 531 -15.23 -5.07 18.92
C MET A 531 -15.72 -6.50 19.16
N LEU A 532 -16.98 -6.77 18.81
CA LEU A 532 -17.56 -8.10 18.96
C LEU A 532 -17.11 -8.98 17.79
N GLU A 533 -15.96 -9.63 17.98
CA GLU A 533 -15.33 -10.48 16.96
C GLU A 533 -14.90 -11.85 17.50
N VAL A 534 -14.88 -12.05 18.82
CA VAL A 534 -14.61 -13.36 19.44
C VAL A 534 -15.95 -14.04 19.78
N PRO A 535 -16.21 -15.27 19.30
CA PRO A 535 -17.49 -15.96 19.54
C PRO A 535 -17.83 -16.11 21.03
N ALA A 536 -16.82 -16.35 21.87
CA ALA A 536 -17.00 -16.45 23.33
C ALA A 536 -17.59 -15.16 23.92
N ALA A 537 -17.15 -13.98 23.47
CA ALA A 537 -17.72 -12.71 23.89
C ALA A 537 -19.17 -12.55 23.39
N ALA A 538 -19.46 -12.96 22.16
CA ALA A 538 -20.81 -12.89 21.59
C ALA A 538 -21.82 -13.77 22.36
N PHE A 539 -21.40 -14.96 22.80
CA PHE A 539 -22.26 -15.85 23.60
C PHE A 539 -22.63 -15.28 24.97
N GLN A 540 -21.77 -14.44 25.54
CA GLN A 540 -21.97 -13.87 26.87
C GLN A 540 -22.14 -12.34 26.85
N ILE A 541 -22.55 -11.76 25.73
CA ILE A 541 -22.59 -10.29 25.56
C ILE A 541 -23.33 -9.57 26.70
N GLU A 542 -24.32 -10.22 27.31
CA GLU A 542 -25.10 -9.69 28.44
C GLU A 542 -24.29 -9.44 29.72
N THR A 543 -23.10 -10.03 29.84
CA THR A 543 -22.22 -9.87 31.02
C THR A 543 -21.26 -8.70 30.88
N PHE A 544 -21.17 -8.07 29.69
CA PHE A 544 -20.27 -6.96 29.44
C PHE A 544 -20.88 -5.62 29.87
N ALA A 545 -20.09 -4.83 30.62
CA ALA A 545 -20.37 -3.43 30.91
C ALA A 545 -19.59 -2.55 29.93
N VAL A 546 -20.23 -2.13 28.83
CA VAL A 546 -19.63 -1.34 27.74
C VAL A 546 -20.59 -0.23 27.31
N ASP A 547 -20.04 0.83 26.73
CA ASP A 547 -20.85 1.98 26.28
C ASP A 547 -21.43 1.77 24.86
N PHE A 548 -20.78 0.95 24.03
CA PHE A 548 -21.23 0.56 22.69
C PHE A 548 -20.54 -0.74 22.24
N VAL A 549 -21.07 -1.34 21.17
CA VAL A 549 -20.51 -2.53 20.53
C VAL A 549 -20.38 -2.29 19.02
N SER A 550 -19.24 -2.67 18.45
CA SER A 550 -19.04 -2.72 17.00
C SER A 550 -18.72 -4.15 16.58
N VAL A 551 -19.56 -4.78 15.76
CA VAL A 551 -19.33 -6.15 15.31
C VAL A 551 -18.22 -6.17 14.26
N GLY A 552 -17.13 -6.89 14.54
CA GLY A 552 -16.08 -7.18 13.57
C GLY A 552 -16.44 -8.40 12.74
N SER A 553 -17.28 -8.22 11.70
CA SER A 553 -17.86 -9.33 10.93
C SER A 553 -16.83 -10.30 10.34
N ASN A 554 -15.67 -9.77 9.92
CA ASN A 554 -14.61 -10.57 9.30
C ASN A 554 -14.00 -11.59 10.28
N ASP A 555 -13.55 -11.11 11.45
CA ASP A 555 -12.89 -11.96 12.45
C ASP A 555 -13.93 -12.84 13.17
N LEU A 556 -15.16 -12.33 13.39
CA LEU A 556 -16.27 -13.15 13.89
C LEU A 556 -16.55 -14.35 12.98
N THR A 557 -16.65 -14.12 11.67
CA THR A 557 -16.88 -15.21 10.70
C THR A 557 -15.74 -16.21 10.71
N GLN A 558 -14.49 -15.72 10.68
CA GLN A 558 -13.30 -16.57 10.73
C GLN A 558 -13.29 -17.49 11.95
N TYR A 559 -13.60 -16.96 13.14
CA TYR A 559 -13.56 -17.75 14.37
C TYR A 559 -14.80 -18.65 14.56
N VAL A 560 -15.97 -18.23 14.09
CA VAL A 560 -17.18 -19.09 14.08
C VAL A 560 -17.01 -20.29 13.15
N LEU A 561 -16.45 -20.07 11.96
CA LEU A 561 -16.22 -21.11 10.96
C LEU A 561 -14.92 -21.88 11.16
N ALA A 562 -14.05 -21.42 12.06
CA ALA A 562 -12.68 -21.92 12.24
C ALA A 562 -11.90 -21.97 10.91
N ALA A 563 -12.09 -20.97 10.05
CA ALA A 563 -11.54 -20.91 8.71
C ALA A 563 -10.78 -19.60 8.49
N ASP A 564 -9.46 -19.69 8.32
CA ASP A 564 -8.62 -18.54 8.01
C ASP A 564 -8.93 -18.01 6.60
N ARG A 565 -9.30 -16.73 6.50
CA ARG A 565 -9.62 -16.07 5.22
C ARG A 565 -8.42 -15.95 4.27
N SER A 566 -7.20 -15.96 4.81
CA SER A 566 -5.97 -15.91 4.02
C SER A 566 -5.60 -17.28 3.41
N CYS A 567 -6.26 -18.35 3.85
CA CYS A 567 -6.00 -19.69 3.37
C CYS A 567 -6.90 -20.03 2.17
N ASN A 568 -6.35 -19.96 0.95
CA ASN A 568 -7.06 -20.30 -0.29
C ASN A 568 -7.70 -21.71 -0.28
N GLN A 569 -7.13 -22.67 0.44
CA GLN A 569 -7.68 -24.03 0.56
C GLN A 569 -8.98 -24.07 1.38
N LEU A 570 -9.16 -23.10 2.27
CA LEU A 570 -10.33 -22.95 3.13
C LEU A 570 -11.34 -21.93 2.57
N GLN A 571 -11.07 -21.33 1.41
CA GLN A 571 -12.06 -20.49 0.72
C GLN A 571 -13.36 -21.24 0.53
N SER A 572 -13.30 -22.55 0.23
CA SER A 572 -14.50 -23.38 0.17
C SER A 572 -15.35 -23.37 1.45
N LEU A 573 -14.82 -23.18 2.65
CA LEU A 573 -15.63 -23.09 3.88
C LEU A 573 -16.28 -21.72 4.08
N HIS A 574 -15.63 -20.68 3.56
CA HIS A 574 -16.27 -19.38 3.39
C HIS A 574 -17.32 -19.45 2.27
N ASP A 575 -17.03 -20.22 1.20
CA ASP A 575 -17.86 -20.33 0.01
C ASP A 575 -19.04 -21.31 0.10
N SER A 576 -18.93 -22.34 0.94
CA SER A 576 -19.87 -23.47 1.05
C SER A 576 -20.83 -23.26 2.21
N GLY A 577 -21.52 -22.12 2.22
CA GLY A 577 -22.84 -22.05 2.86
C GLY A 577 -23.79 -23.07 2.20
N PRO A 578 -24.89 -23.48 2.85
CA PRO A 578 -25.88 -24.35 2.22
C PRO A 578 -26.24 -23.79 0.83
N THR A 579 -26.15 -24.68 -0.16
CA THR A 579 -26.16 -24.52 -1.64
C THR A 579 -27.20 -23.58 -2.29
N SER A 580 -27.96 -22.81 -1.52
CA SER A 580 -28.92 -21.80 -1.94
C SER A 580 -28.52 -20.35 -1.65
N GLU A 581 -27.47 -20.08 -0.86
CA GLU A 581 -27.08 -18.70 -0.52
C GLU A 581 -26.07 -18.09 -1.52
N PRO A 582 -26.32 -16.88 -2.05
CA PRO A 582 -25.37 -16.19 -2.94
C PRO A 582 -24.04 -15.87 -2.24
N GLN A 583 -22.91 -15.97 -2.97
CA GLN A 583 -21.55 -15.79 -2.44
C GLN A 583 -21.33 -14.47 -1.67
N GLN A 584 -22.06 -13.42 -2.03
CA GLN A 584 -21.99 -12.11 -1.37
C GLN A 584 -22.45 -12.10 0.10
N PHE A 585 -23.12 -13.15 0.60
CA PHE A 585 -23.67 -13.22 1.98
C PHE A 585 -22.84 -14.04 2.97
N GLN A 586 -21.70 -14.57 2.55
CA GLN A 586 -20.94 -15.57 3.31
C GLN A 586 -20.44 -15.06 4.67
N SER A 587 -20.06 -13.78 4.77
CA SER A 587 -19.69 -13.12 6.03
C SER A 587 -20.87 -12.96 7.01
N LEU A 588 -22.08 -13.33 6.61
CA LEU A 588 -23.32 -13.33 7.40
C LEU A 588 -24.02 -14.69 7.31
N CYS A 589 -23.26 -15.78 7.33
CA CYS A 589 -23.82 -17.11 7.46
C CYS A 589 -24.68 -17.22 8.73
N ALA A 590 -25.66 -18.14 8.74
CA ALA A 590 -26.68 -18.20 9.79
C ALA A 590 -26.13 -18.19 11.24
N PRO A 591 -25.04 -18.90 11.59
CA PRO A 591 -24.45 -18.82 12.93
C PRO A 591 -23.91 -17.43 13.28
N VAL A 592 -23.26 -16.75 12.33
CA VAL A 592 -22.74 -15.39 12.52
C VAL A 592 -23.90 -14.41 12.69
N LEU A 593 -24.94 -14.51 11.84
CA LEU A 593 -26.12 -13.66 11.94
C LEU A 593 -26.85 -13.84 13.29
N ALA A 594 -26.98 -15.08 13.78
CA ALA A 594 -27.59 -15.35 15.08
C ALA A 594 -26.82 -14.69 16.25
N LEU A 595 -25.49 -14.59 16.16
CA LEU A 595 -24.68 -13.87 17.15
C LEU A 595 -24.87 -12.35 17.04
N ILE A 596 -24.98 -11.82 15.82
CA ILE A 596 -25.29 -10.40 15.57
C ILE A 596 -26.66 -10.05 16.14
N GLU A 597 -27.69 -10.86 15.86
CA GLU A 597 -29.05 -10.69 16.39
C GLU A 597 -29.11 -10.76 17.91
N ARG A 598 -28.27 -11.61 18.54
CA ARG A 598 -28.16 -11.64 20.00
C ARG A 598 -27.62 -10.31 20.53
N ALA A 599 -26.52 -9.82 19.95
CA ALA A 599 -25.93 -8.55 20.33
C ALA A 599 -26.90 -7.38 20.11
N ALA A 600 -27.58 -7.33 18.96
CA ALA A 600 -28.56 -6.30 18.62
C ALA A 600 -29.74 -6.28 19.61
N ARG A 601 -30.32 -7.45 19.91
CA ARG A 601 -31.42 -7.57 20.90
C ARG A 601 -30.98 -7.10 22.28
N TRP A 602 -29.81 -7.53 22.74
CA TRP A 602 -29.27 -7.08 24.02
C TRP A 602 -29.01 -5.57 24.03
N GLY A 603 -28.37 -5.04 23.00
CA GLY A 603 -28.07 -3.61 22.86
C GLY A 603 -29.35 -2.77 22.91
N ARG A 604 -30.40 -3.19 22.19
CA ARG A 604 -31.71 -2.53 22.24
C ARG A 604 -32.34 -2.56 23.63
N GLN A 605 -32.26 -3.68 24.34
CA GLN A 605 -32.81 -3.81 25.70
C GLN A 605 -32.08 -2.90 26.70
N GLN A 606 -30.75 -2.78 26.57
CA GLN A 606 -29.90 -1.99 27.45
C GLN A 606 -29.71 -0.54 26.98
N LYS A 607 -30.21 -0.19 25.79
CA LYS A 607 -29.94 1.09 25.09
C LYS A 607 -28.45 1.33 24.81
N ILE A 608 -27.72 0.25 24.53
CA ILE A 608 -26.31 0.26 24.12
C ILE A 608 -26.29 0.21 22.58
N PRO A 609 -25.66 1.18 21.90
CA PRO A 609 -25.53 1.17 20.45
C PRO A 609 -24.77 -0.06 19.95
N VAL A 610 -25.30 -0.71 18.91
CA VAL A 610 -24.67 -1.84 18.24
C VAL A 610 -24.52 -1.48 16.76
N SER A 611 -23.28 -1.43 16.30
CA SER A 611 -22.94 -1.21 14.90
C SER A 611 -22.29 -2.44 14.29
N VAL A 612 -22.24 -2.51 12.96
CA VAL A 612 -21.49 -3.54 12.23
C VAL A 612 -20.42 -2.86 11.40
N CYS A 613 -19.18 -3.36 11.51
CA CYS A 613 -18.05 -2.95 10.69
C CYS A 613 -17.50 -4.14 9.90
N GLY A 614 -16.59 -3.85 8.98
CA GLY A 614 -15.98 -4.83 8.08
C GLY A 614 -16.68 -4.89 6.72
N GLU A 615 -16.40 -5.96 5.99
CA GLU A 615 -16.79 -6.06 4.59
C GLU A 615 -18.31 -6.19 4.42
N ALA A 616 -18.96 -6.93 5.33
CA ALA A 616 -20.41 -7.13 5.31
C ALA A 616 -21.21 -5.82 5.33
N ALA A 617 -20.75 -4.80 6.07
CA ALA A 617 -21.41 -3.50 6.12
C ALA A 617 -21.25 -2.69 4.82
N SER A 618 -20.23 -2.98 4.02
CA SER A 618 -19.93 -2.28 2.77
C SER A 618 -20.59 -2.93 1.54
N ILE A 619 -21.22 -4.11 1.69
CA ILE A 619 -21.89 -4.85 0.62
C ILE A 619 -23.40 -4.58 0.67
N PRO A 620 -23.99 -3.91 -0.34
CA PRO A 620 -25.42 -3.60 -0.37
C PRO A 620 -26.33 -4.80 -0.10
N ALA A 621 -26.03 -5.96 -0.69
CA ALA A 621 -26.82 -7.17 -0.49
C ALA A 621 -26.90 -7.59 0.98
N CYS A 622 -25.81 -7.47 1.74
CA CYS A 622 -25.73 -7.85 3.15
C CYS A 622 -26.57 -6.95 4.06
N LEU A 623 -26.84 -5.70 3.66
CA LEU A 623 -27.54 -4.73 4.48
C LEU A 623 -28.95 -5.19 4.84
N ASP A 624 -29.65 -5.86 3.93
CA ASP A 624 -31.04 -6.29 4.17
C ASP A 624 -31.12 -7.28 5.34
N ARG A 625 -30.15 -8.20 5.44
CA ARG A 625 -30.05 -9.15 6.58
C ARG A 625 -29.70 -8.44 7.87
N LEU A 626 -28.79 -7.48 7.83
CA LEU A 626 -28.38 -6.73 9.01
C LEU A 626 -29.49 -5.82 9.52
N LEU A 627 -30.25 -5.19 8.62
CA LEU A 627 -31.47 -4.45 8.97
C LEU A 627 -32.52 -5.36 9.60
N GLY A 628 -32.72 -6.57 9.05
CA GLY A 628 -33.58 -7.61 9.62
C GLY A 628 -33.12 -8.06 11.02
N ALA A 629 -31.80 -8.06 11.26
CA ALA A 629 -31.20 -8.31 12.57
C ALA A 629 -31.26 -7.10 13.55
N ASP A 630 -32.05 -6.07 13.22
CA ASP A 630 -32.26 -4.86 14.02
C ASP A 630 -31.01 -3.95 14.16
N ILE A 631 -30.04 -4.06 13.23
CA ILE A 631 -28.89 -3.16 13.16
C ILE A 631 -29.26 -1.87 12.42
N ARG A 632 -28.86 -0.72 12.97
CA ARG A 632 -29.15 0.62 12.40
C ARG A 632 -27.93 1.53 12.28
N SER A 633 -26.75 1.00 12.58
CA SER A 633 -25.47 1.71 12.49
C SER A 633 -24.44 0.86 11.75
N PHE A 634 -23.86 1.41 10.68
CA PHE A 634 -22.91 0.70 9.82
C PHE A 634 -21.64 1.52 9.62
N THR A 635 -20.50 0.84 9.71
CA THR A 635 -19.20 1.42 9.37
C THR A 635 -18.70 0.84 8.06
N VAL A 636 -18.55 1.70 7.06
CA VAL A 636 -18.30 1.28 5.66
C VAL A 636 -17.04 1.91 5.08
N SER A 637 -16.51 1.32 4.01
CA SER A 637 -15.42 1.96 3.25
C SER A 637 -15.86 3.27 2.61
N PRO A 638 -14.97 4.27 2.48
CA PRO A 638 -15.29 5.53 1.82
C PRO A 638 -15.85 5.35 0.39
N SER A 639 -15.41 4.30 -0.32
CA SER A 639 -15.92 3.94 -1.65
C SER A 639 -17.32 3.32 -1.63
N ALA A 640 -17.70 2.65 -0.53
CA ALA A 640 -19.01 2.01 -0.36
C ALA A 640 -20.12 2.97 0.09
N LEU A 641 -19.79 4.19 0.56
CA LEU A 641 -20.78 5.17 1.03
C LEU A 641 -21.93 5.42 0.04
N GLY A 642 -21.61 5.72 -1.22
CA GLY A 642 -22.60 5.97 -2.26
C GLY A 642 -23.50 4.75 -2.54
N PRO A 643 -22.91 3.58 -2.86
CA PRO A 643 -23.65 2.33 -3.04
C PRO A 643 -24.58 1.96 -1.86
N VAL A 644 -24.06 2.04 -0.63
CA VAL A 644 -24.81 1.70 0.59
C VAL A 644 -25.99 2.63 0.79
N LYS A 645 -25.79 3.95 0.72
CA LYS A 645 -26.88 4.93 0.86
C LYS A 645 -27.94 4.79 -0.21
N LYS A 646 -27.53 4.53 -1.46
CA LYS A 646 -28.46 4.26 -2.57
C LYS A 646 -29.31 3.02 -2.27
N HIS A 647 -28.68 1.93 -1.83
CA HIS A 647 -29.40 0.70 -1.52
C HIS A 647 -30.45 0.93 -0.43
N LEU A 648 -30.05 1.55 0.68
CA LEU A 648 -30.96 1.88 1.78
C LEU A 648 -32.15 2.74 1.31
N ALA A 649 -31.90 3.77 0.50
CA ALA A 649 -32.95 4.68 0.06
C ALA A 649 -33.92 4.07 -0.97
N THR A 650 -33.52 3.00 -1.67
CA THR A 650 -34.29 2.44 -2.79
C THR A 650 -34.89 1.05 -2.52
N HIS A 651 -34.28 0.28 -1.62
CA HIS A 651 -34.76 -1.04 -1.24
C HIS A 651 -35.80 -0.93 -0.12
N ALA A 652 -36.96 -1.57 -0.29
CA ALA A 652 -37.89 -1.79 0.81
C ALA A 652 -37.39 -3.02 1.56
N ALA A 653 -37.24 -2.95 2.88
CA ALA A 653 -37.07 -4.16 3.66
C ALA A 653 -38.31 -5.04 3.40
N GLU A 654 -38.13 -6.25 2.88
CA GLU A 654 -39.23 -7.20 2.87
C GLU A 654 -39.58 -7.52 4.35
N PRO A 655 -40.86 -7.42 4.73
CA PRO A 655 -41.30 -7.47 6.13
C PRO A 655 -41.09 -8.82 6.82
#